data_AF-A0A674MB88-F1
#
_entry.id   AF-A0A674MB88-F1
#
_cell.length_a   1.000
_cell.length_b   1.000
_cell.length_c   1.000
_cell.angle_alpha   90.00
_cell.angle_beta   90.00
_cell.angle_gamma   90.00
#
_symmetry.space_group_name_H-M   'P 1'
#
loop_
_entity.id
_entity.type
_entity.pdbx_description
1 polymer ?
#
loop_
_entity_poly.entity_id
_entity_poly.type
_entity_poly.pdbx_seq_one_letter_code
_entity_poly.pdbx_strand_id
1 'polypeptide(L)'
;MLRFLIPLSPPQVISINKAINTQEVAVKENHPSLTPSPSPCILGTHHEKGAHTFWAAVTRLPLSSNAVLCWKFCHVFHKLLRDGHPNVIKDSMRNKADLTDMSRMWGHLSEGYGKLCSIYLKLLITKMEFHIKNPRFPGNLQMSNRQLEEAGENDVNNFFQLTVEMFDYLECELNLFLSVFSSLDMSRSVSVTAAGQCRLAPLIQVILDCSHLYDYTVKLLFKLHSCLPPDTLQGHRDRFLEQFKKIKSLFYRSSNLQYFKRLIQIPQLPENPPNFLRASALSEHISPVVVIPAESSSPESEHAVETDDLVDTDVPAFQQSLETKFDDLFGTSAPTDPFNFNSQNGTRKDDKARLIDQLTREIQVLKDELESFRLESDQLRRALKGRVSELEAELAEQSHLRLQAAGESEFLKAELEDLRRVREDTEKEHRSVTEIEKKAQANEQRYTKLKEKYTELVQSHADLLRKVRKSSQGTNPSQIKPVCAQDWTELPASVCVERWLLLCLPQEKEQLMQLQELQAELASRSLELESFKGTVDSSEQVFILTSTFKPPTIPPFAPPSSHRLFSFTLLVRVSSSIPPFCSCVTRFSACVYVYNRNAIFSQHLPSVGFAANKSVSLVFLFFQFTRAVNPFFWGHLMKHNWRPA
;
A
#
# COMPACT_ATOMS: atom_id res chain seq x y z
N MET A 1 -59.20 -18.23 5.86
CA MET A 1 -58.58 -17.71 7.10
C MET A 1 -57.11 -18.18 7.20
N LEU A 2 -56.27 -17.90 6.18
CA LEU A 2 -54.81 -18.15 6.19
C LEU A 2 -54.17 -17.71 4.84
N ARG A 3 -54.16 -16.42 4.54
CA ARG A 3 -53.23 -15.82 3.55
C ARG A 3 -52.96 -14.36 3.97
N PHE A 4 -51.68 -13.99 3.94
CA PHE A 4 -51.11 -12.65 4.14
C PHE A 4 -50.84 -12.17 5.58
N LEU A 5 -49.88 -12.84 6.23
CA LEU A 5 -48.93 -12.18 7.14
C LEU A 5 -47.51 -12.36 6.56
N ILE A 6 -47.22 -11.66 5.46
CA ILE A 6 -45.83 -11.36 5.09
C ILE A 6 -45.63 -9.91 5.52
N PRO A 7 -44.76 -9.59 6.49
CA PRO A 7 -44.47 -8.21 6.82
C PRO A 7 -43.79 -7.60 5.59
N LEU A 8 -44.52 -6.79 4.84
CA LEU A 8 -43.96 -5.98 3.75
C LEU A 8 -42.93 -5.04 4.36
N SER A 9 -41.65 -5.39 4.27
CA SER A 9 -40.55 -4.52 4.67
C SER A 9 -40.66 -3.21 3.89
N PRO A 10 -40.50 -2.03 4.52
CA PRO A 10 -40.62 -0.74 3.83
C PRO A 10 -39.75 -0.72 2.55
N PRO A 11 -40.20 -0.08 1.45
CA PRO A 11 -39.47 -0.04 0.18
C PRO A 11 -38.02 0.46 0.33
N GLN A 12 -37.77 1.33 1.31
CA GLN A 12 -36.43 1.79 1.68
C GLN A 12 -35.53 0.65 2.22
N VAL A 13 -36.04 -0.23 3.09
CA VAL A 13 -35.29 -1.38 3.63
C VAL A 13 -34.91 -2.37 2.53
N ILE A 14 -35.82 -2.59 1.57
CA ILE A 14 -35.54 -3.42 0.38
C ILE A 14 -34.42 -2.80 -0.45
N SER A 15 -34.45 -1.48 -0.66
CA SER A 15 -33.41 -0.75 -1.39
C SER A 15 -32.05 -0.85 -0.69
N ILE A 16 -32.01 -0.70 0.64
CA ILE A 16 -30.79 -0.82 1.44
C ILE A 16 -30.21 -2.23 1.33
N ASN A 17 -31.01 -3.28 1.51
CA ASN A 17 -30.54 -4.67 1.42
C ASN A 17 -30.10 -5.05 0.01
N LYS A 18 -30.70 -4.45 -1.04
CA LYS A 18 -30.23 -4.62 -2.41
C LYS A 18 -28.91 -3.91 -2.67
N ALA A 19 -28.69 -2.74 -2.07
CA ALA A 19 -27.45 -1.98 -2.21
C ALA A 19 -26.29 -2.59 -1.41
N ILE A 20 -26.55 -3.02 -0.18
CA ILE A 20 -25.57 -3.62 0.74
C ILE A 20 -25.74 -5.14 0.71
N ASN A 21 -25.09 -5.77 -0.27
CA ASN A 21 -25.14 -7.22 -0.50
C ASN A 21 -23.73 -7.84 -0.60
N THR A 22 -23.65 -9.17 -0.57
CA THR A 22 -22.37 -9.90 -0.60
C THR A 22 -21.74 -10.02 -1.98
N GLN A 23 -22.45 -9.64 -3.05
CA GLN A 23 -21.96 -9.77 -4.42
C GLN A 23 -20.93 -8.69 -4.72
N GLU A 24 -19.79 -9.06 -5.31
CA GLU A 24 -18.72 -8.11 -5.64
C GLU A 24 -18.99 -7.36 -6.95
N VAL A 25 -20.10 -6.63 -6.96
CA VAL A 25 -20.56 -5.78 -8.07
C VAL A 25 -20.76 -4.38 -7.54
N ALA A 26 -20.42 -3.36 -8.33
CA ALA A 26 -20.74 -1.98 -8.01
C ALA A 26 -22.22 -1.85 -7.60
N VAL A 27 -22.47 -1.03 -6.58
CA VAL A 27 -23.84 -0.72 -6.17
C VAL A 27 -24.51 -0.06 -7.36
N LYS A 28 -25.53 -0.73 -7.92
CA LYS A 28 -26.20 -0.30 -9.14
C LYS A 28 -26.69 1.13 -8.93
N GLU A 29 -26.06 2.06 -9.64
CA GLU A 29 -26.61 3.39 -9.77
C GLU A 29 -27.86 3.20 -10.64
N ASN A 30 -29.04 3.54 -10.12
CA ASN A 30 -30.17 3.76 -11.01
C ASN A 30 -29.64 4.72 -12.07
N HIS A 31 -29.75 4.34 -13.35
CA HIS A 31 -29.16 5.00 -14.50
C HIS A 31 -29.01 6.53 -14.30
N PRO A 32 -27.85 7.14 -14.63
CA PRO A 32 -27.68 8.60 -14.59
C PRO A 32 -28.46 9.32 -15.71
N SER A 33 -29.65 8.83 -16.06
CA SER A 33 -30.54 9.44 -17.04
C SER A 33 -31.69 10.17 -16.31
N LEU A 34 -31.82 11.45 -16.65
CA LEU A 34 -32.97 12.31 -16.43
C LEU A 34 -33.39 12.53 -14.97
N THR A 35 -32.92 13.65 -14.42
CA THR A 35 -33.06 14.12 -13.03
C THR A 35 -32.31 13.26 -12.01
N PRO A 36 -31.56 13.85 -11.06
CA PRO A 36 -30.94 13.08 -9.99
C PRO A 36 -32.06 12.63 -9.06
N SER A 37 -32.82 11.61 -9.46
CA SER A 37 -33.76 10.97 -8.54
C SER A 37 -32.89 10.35 -7.45
N PRO A 38 -32.92 10.90 -6.22
CA PRO A 38 -32.04 10.41 -5.18
C PRO A 38 -32.37 8.95 -4.94
N SER A 39 -31.35 8.13 -4.67
CA SER A 39 -31.61 6.72 -4.37
C SER A 39 -32.74 6.59 -3.34
N PRO A 40 -33.63 5.57 -3.41
CA PRO A 40 -34.74 5.44 -2.46
C PRO A 40 -34.30 5.50 -0.99
N CYS A 41 -33.04 5.14 -0.71
CA CYS A 41 -32.39 5.31 0.59
C CYS A 41 -32.27 6.80 0.99
N ILE A 42 -31.78 7.66 0.11
CA ILE A 42 -31.64 9.12 0.32
C ILE A 42 -33.02 9.76 0.47
N LEU A 43 -33.94 9.50 -0.46
CA LEU A 43 -35.31 10.02 -0.40
C LEU A 43 -35.99 9.64 0.92
N GLY A 44 -35.83 8.40 1.36
CA GLY A 44 -36.37 7.94 2.64
C GLY A 44 -35.88 8.76 3.83
N THR A 45 -34.61 9.20 3.85
CA THR A 45 -34.12 10.05 4.96
C THR A 45 -34.76 11.44 5.00
N HIS A 46 -35.12 12.00 3.85
CA HIS A 46 -35.83 13.28 3.77
C HIS A 46 -37.28 13.14 4.20
N HIS A 47 -37.95 12.04 3.83
CA HIS A 47 -39.30 11.73 4.30
C HIS A 47 -39.35 11.51 5.82
N GLU A 48 -38.37 10.81 6.39
CA GLU A 48 -38.30 10.49 7.82
C GLU A 48 -37.63 11.59 8.66
N LYS A 49 -37.06 12.61 8.03
CA LYS A 49 -36.25 13.69 8.66
C LYS A 49 -35.06 13.16 9.48
N GLY A 50 -34.46 12.04 9.07
CA GLY A 50 -33.40 11.38 9.82
C GLY A 50 -32.92 10.07 9.18
N ALA A 51 -32.06 9.34 9.88
CA ALA A 51 -31.46 8.09 9.41
C ALA A 51 -32.02 6.82 10.10
N HIS A 52 -33.22 6.90 10.68
CA HIS A 52 -33.76 5.83 11.52
C HIS A 52 -33.92 4.50 10.79
N THR A 53 -34.61 4.48 9.64
CA THR A 53 -34.80 3.25 8.87
C THR A 53 -33.50 2.70 8.30
N PHE A 54 -32.55 3.58 7.92
CA PHE A 54 -31.22 3.18 7.48
C PHE A 54 -30.49 2.39 8.57
N TRP A 55 -30.37 2.96 9.77
CA TRP A 55 -29.68 2.29 10.87
C TRP A 55 -30.41 1.04 11.34
N ALA A 56 -31.74 1.03 11.38
CA ALA A 56 -32.51 -0.17 11.72
C ALA A 56 -32.26 -1.33 10.73
N ALA A 57 -32.05 -1.04 9.45
CA ALA A 57 -31.68 -2.05 8.45
C ALA A 57 -30.22 -2.50 8.62
N VAL A 58 -29.30 -1.56 8.75
CA VAL A 58 -27.86 -1.81 8.82
C VAL A 58 -27.47 -2.62 10.05
N THR A 59 -28.09 -2.39 11.21
CA THR A 59 -27.79 -3.15 12.45
C THR A 59 -28.09 -4.65 12.33
N ARG A 60 -28.88 -5.06 11.33
CA ARG A 60 -29.17 -6.47 11.04
C ARG A 60 -28.18 -7.11 10.06
N LEU A 61 -27.28 -6.33 9.46
CA LEU A 61 -26.30 -6.82 8.50
C LEU A 61 -25.03 -7.28 9.23
N PRO A 62 -24.41 -8.40 8.81
CA PRO A 62 -23.19 -8.91 9.43
C PRO A 62 -21.94 -8.15 8.92
N LEU A 63 -21.89 -6.84 9.19
CA LEU A 63 -20.83 -5.95 8.69
C LEU A 63 -19.44 -6.29 9.24
N SER A 64 -19.35 -6.87 10.43
CA SER A 64 -18.09 -7.25 11.07
C SER A 64 -17.49 -8.55 10.53
N SER A 65 -18.28 -9.41 9.89
CA SER A 65 -17.80 -10.71 9.37
C SER A 65 -17.62 -10.74 7.85
N ASN A 66 -18.14 -9.75 7.12
CA ASN A 66 -18.04 -9.69 5.67
C ASN A 66 -17.53 -8.32 5.20
N ALA A 67 -16.30 -8.30 4.70
CA ALA A 67 -15.63 -7.08 4.27
C ALA A 67 -16.29 -6.43 3.03
N VAL A 68 -16.89 -7.20 2.11
CA VAL A 68 -17.61 -6.65 0.95
C VAL A 68 -18.90 -5.95 1.39
N LEU A 69 -19.62 -6.53 2.35
CA LEU A 69 -20.79 -5.87 2.96
C LEU A 69 -20.39 -4.58 3.67
N CYS A 70 -19.31 -4.62 4.47
CA CYS A 70 -18.78 -3.43 5.14
C CYS A 70 -18.38 -2.34 4.14
N TRP A 71 -17.72 -2.72 3.04
CA TRP A 71 -17.30 -1.80 1.98
C TRP A 71 -18.50 -1.10 1.32
N LYS A 72 -19.53 -1.88 0.96
CA LYS A 72 -20.77 -1.35 0.38
C LYS A 72 -21.57 -0.52 1.38
N PHE A 73 -21.58 -0.91 2.66
CA PHE A 73 -22.14 -0.09 3.73
C PHE A 73 -21.45 1.27 3.77
N CYS A 74 -20.11 1.30 3.78
CA CYS A 74 -19.35 2.56 3.82
C CYS A 74 -19.71 3.44 2.61
N HIS A 75 -19.81 2.86 1.42
CA HIS A 75 -20.22 3.59 0.22
C HIS A 75 -21.64 4.19 0.34
N VAL A 76 -22.64 3.37 0.67
CA VAL A 76 -24.02 3.83 0.80
C VAL A 76 -24.14 4.88 1.92
N PHE A 77 -23.44 4.67 3.02
CA PHE A 77 -23.42 5.60 4.14
C PHE A 77 -22.74 6.93 3.76
N HIS A 78 -21.64 6.91 2.99
CA HIS A 78 -21.02 8.11 2.45
C HIS A 78 -22.01 8.92 1.60
N LYS A 79 -22.72 8.27 0.67
CA LYS A 79 -23.77 8.93 -0.14
C LYS A 79 -24.86 9.53 0.75
N LEU A 80 -25.25 8.84 1.83
CA LEU A 80 -26.25 9.32 2.78
C LEU A 80 -25.77 10.54 3.57
N LEU A 81 -24.51 10.56 3.99
CA LEU A 81 -23.91 11.73 4.66
C LEU A 81 -23.78 12.92 3.72
N ARG A 82 -23.63 12.68 2.41
CA ARG A 82 -23.50 13.71 1.39
C ARG A 82 -24.85 14.34 1.01
N ASP A 83 -25.83 13.49 0.65
CA ASP A 83 -27.07 13.92 -0.02
C ASP A 83 -28.35 13.64 0.81
N GLY A 84 -28.22 13.00 1.98
CA GLY A 84 -29.33 12.73 2.90
C GLY A 84 -29.83 13.96 3.65
N HIS A 85 -30.88 13.77 4.45
CA HIS A 85 -31.40 14.84 5.32
C HIS A 85 -30.32 15.35 6.30
N PRO A 86 -30.24 16.66 6.63
CA PRO A 86 -29.19 17.19 7.52
C PRO A 86 -29.07 16.49 8.89
N ASN A 87 -30.18 15.94 9.41
CA ASN A 87 -30.15 15.17 10.66
C ASN A 87 -29.44 13.82 10.55
N VAL A 88 -29.20 13.28 9.34
CA VAL A 88 -28.50 12.01 9.15
C VAL A 88 -27.15 12.02 9.87
N ILE A 89 -26.37 13.11 9.76
CA ILE A 89 -25.08 13.24 10.44
C ILE A 89 -25.27 13.19 11.96
N LYS A 90 -26.19 14.01 12.50
CA LYS A 90 -26.47 14.09 13.94
C LYS A 90 -26.96 12.75 14.50
N ASP A 91 -27.91 12.12 13.82
CA ASP A 91 -28.48 10.81 14.19
C ASP A 91 -27.43 9.71 14.19
N SER A 92 -26.46 9.78 13.27
CA SER A 92 -25.45 8.74 13.10
C SER A 92 -24.34 8.80 14.15
N MET A 93 -24.18 9.93 14.84
CA MET A 93 -23.19 10.07 15.92
C MET A 93 -23.38 9.06 17.06
N ARG A 94 -24.62 8.58 17.28
CA ARG A 94 -24.91 7.54 18.27
C ARG A 94 -24.18 6.21 17.99
N ASN A 95 -23.85 5.95 16.72
CA ASN A 95 -23.16 4.73 16.30
C ASN A 95 -21.64 4.94 16.14
N LYS A 96 -21.11 6.13 16.48
CA LYS A 96 -19.69 6.45 16.32
C LYS A 96 -18.77 5.43 17.02
N ALA A 97 -19.12 5.01 18.23
CA ALA A 97 -18.33 4.04 18.99
C ALA A 97 -18.23 2.71 18.23
N ASP A 98 -19.36 2.16 17.78
CA ASP A 98 -19.42 0.91 17.02
C ASP A 98 -18.63 1.00 15.71
N LEU A 99 -18.72 2.12 14.98
CA LEU A 99 -17.94 2.35 13.76
C LEU A 99 -16.44 2.43 14.05
N THR A 100 -16.05 3.01 15.19
CA THR A 100 -14.65 3.10 15.62
C THR A 100 -14.09 1.72 15.95
N ASP A 101 -14.85 0.90 16.68
CA ASP A 101 -14.46 -0.47 16.99
C ASP A 101 -14.38 -1.35 15.73
N MET A 102 -15.33 -1.20 14.82
CA MET A 102 -15.31 -1.90 13.53
C MET A 102 -14.10 -1.47 12.68
N SER A 103 -13.75 -0.18 12.66
CA SER A 103 -12.54 0.31 11.98
C SER A 103 -11.27 -0.30 12.55
N ARG A 104 -11.16 -0.37 13.88
CA ARG A 104 -10.03 -0.97 14.59
C ARG A 104 -9.92 -2.47 14.27
N MET A 105 -11.03 -3.20 14.33
CA MET A 105 -11.10 -4.63 14.00
C MET A 105 -10.58 -4.89 12.58
N TRP A 106 -11.13 -4.19 11.58
CA TRP A 106 -10.70 -4.34 10.19
C TRP A 106 -9.25 -3.91 9.95
N GLY A 107 -8.72 -3.00 10.80
CA GLY A 107 -7.34 -2.52 10.73
C GLY A 107 -6.28 -3.56 11.05
N HIS A 108 -6.65 -4.70 11.65
CA HIS A 108 -5.75 -5.83 11.85
C HIS A 108 -5.48 -6.63 10.56
N LEU A 109 -6.31 -6.48 9.52
CA LEU A 109 -6.10 -7.12 8.24
C LEU A 109 -5.17 -6.26 7.37
N SER A 110 -4.11 -6.86 6.84
CA SER A 110 -3.08 -6.17 6.05
C SER A 110 -3.48 -5.95 4.59
N GLU A 111 -4.48 -6.67 4.08
CA GLU A 111 -4.83 -6.71 2.65
C GLU A 111 -6.34 -6.85 2.39
N GLY A 112 -6.72 -6.66 1.12
CA GLY A 112 -8.09 -6.81 0.64
C GLY A 112 -9.06 -5.75 1.15
N TYR A 113 -10.37 -6.06 1.08
CA TYR A 113 -11.43 -5.16 1.53
C TYR A 113 -11.35 -4.81 3.02
N GLY A 114 -10.78 -5.66 3.87
CA GLY A 114 -10.65 -5.39 5.31
C GLY A 114 -9.84 -4.12 5.57
N LYS A 115 -8.62 -4.04 5.03
CA LYS A 115 -7.80 -2.82 5.11
C LYS A 115 -8.53 -1.59 4.55
N LEU A 116 -9.19 -1.73 3.41
CA LEU A 116 -9.95 -0.64 2.80
C LEU A 116 -11.13 -0.17 3.68
N CYS A 117 -11.86 -1.10 4.30
CA CYS A 117 -12.97 -0.81 5.22
C CYS A 117 -12.48 -0.06 6.45
N SER A 118 -11.34 -0.45 7.04
CA SER A 118 -10.76 0.27 8.18
C SER A 118 -10.53 1.74 7.86
N ILE A 119 -9.92 2.02 6.69
CA ILE A 119 -9.60 3.37 6.23
C ILE A 119 -10.87 4.15 5.90
N TYR A 120 -11.85 3.51 5.24
CA TYR A 120 -13.11 4.16 4.90
C TYR A 120 -13.94 4.49 6.15
N LEU A 121 -14.02 3.59 7.13
CA LEU A 121 -14.71 3.89 8.39
C LEU A 121 -14.09 5.08 9.12
N LYS A 122 -12.75 5.21 9.12
CA LYS A 122 -12.06 6.40 9.67
C LYS A 122 -12.49 7.67 8.94
N LEU A 123 -12.50 7.63 7.61
CA LEU A 123 -12.98 8.76 6.79
C LEU A 123 -14.40 9.17 7.18
N LEU A 124 -15.33 8.23 7.28
CA LEU A 124 -16.74 8.53 7.60
C LEU A 124 -16.90 9.11 9.01
N ILE A 125 -16.10 8.64 9.98
CA ILE A 125 -16.06 9.20 11.33
C ILE A 125 -15.53 10.64 11.27
N THR A 126 -14.41 10.89 10.59
CA THR A 126 -13.84 12.24 10.42
C THR A 126 -14.85 13.18 9.75
N LYS A 127 -15.54 12.73 8.68
CA LYS A 127 -16.59 13.49 8.00
C LYS A 127 -17.70 13.89 8.98
N MET A 128 -18.23 12.94 9.75
CA MET A 128 -19.27 13.24 10.74
C MET A 128 -18.78 14.23 11.81
N GLU A 129 -17.58 14.05 12.35
CA GLU A 129 -17.01 14.94 13.36
C GLU A 129 -16.82 16.35 12.82
N PHE A 130 -16.30 16.48 11.60
CA PHE A 130 -16.13 17.76 10.91
C PHE A 130 -17.47 18.51 10.82
N HIS A 131 -18.54 17.85 10.36
CA HIS A 131 -19.85 18.48 10.21
C HIS A 131 -20.57 18.75 11.54
N ILE A 132 -20.28 17.99 12.60
CA ILE A 132 -20.78 18.29 13.95
C ILE A 132 -20.12 19.55 14.51
N LYS A 133 -18.81 19.71 14.31
CA LYS A 133 -18.07 20.91 14.71
C LYS A 133 -18.44 22.12 13.86
N ASN A 134 -18.69 21.90 12.57
CA ASN A 134 -18.94 22.95 11.58
C ASN A 134 -20.33 22.80 10.93
N PRO A 135 -21.43 23.03 11.68
CA PRO A 135 -22.80 22.78 11.22
C PRO A 135 -23.27 23.69 10.06
N ARG A 136 -22.50 24.74 9.72
CA ARG A 136 -22.74 25.59 8.55
C ARG A 136 -22.38 24.88 7.23
N PHE A 137 -21.55 23.84 7.27
CA PHE A 137 -21.15 23.08 6.10
C PHE A 137 -22.19 22.01 5.75
N PRO A 138 -22.82 22.06 4.56
CA PRO A 138 -23.71 21.00 4.13
C PRO A 138 -22.90 19.71 3.87
N GLY A 139 -23.55 18.55 3.97
CA GLY A 139 -22.90 17.24 3.82
C GLY A 139 -22.21 17.02 2.46
N ASN A 140 -22.70 17.69 1.42
CA ASN A 140 -22.11 17.70 0.08
C ASN A 140 -21.04 18.78 -0.15
N LEU A 141 -20.71 19.54 0.89
CA LEU A 141 -19.73 20.62 0.89
C LEU A 141 -20.01 21.74 -0.13
N GLN A 142 -21.20 21.82 -0.72
CA GLN A 142 -21.53 22.87 -1.68
C GLN A 142 -21.94 24.17 -0.97
N MET A 143 -21.03 25.14 -0.96
CA MET A 143 -21.31 26.49 -0.50
C MET A 143 -20.59 27.56 -1.33
N SER A 144 -21.15 28.77 -1.33
CA SER A 144 -20.56 29.95 -1.98
C SER A 144 -19.37 30.50 -1.18
N ASN A 145 -18.53 31.30 -1.84
CA ASN A 145 -17.38 31.98 -1.19
C ASN A 145 -17.81 32.81 0.02
N ARG A 146 -18.96 33.50 -0.09
CA ARG A 146 -19.52 34.29 1.00
C ARG A 146 -19.86 33.42 2.21
N GLN A 147 -20.49 32.27 1.99
CA GLN A 147 -20.83 31.34 3.07
C GLN A 147 -19.59 30.73 3.73
N LEU A 148 -18.52 30.49 2.95
CA LEU A 148 -17.23 30.04 3.48
C LEU A 148 -16.60 31.10 4.40
N GLU A 149 -16.63 32.38 4.00
CA GLU A 149 -16.14 33.49 4.83
C GLU A 149 -16.98 33.66 6.10
N GLU A 150 -18.30 33.61 5.97
CA GLU A 150 -19.23 33.66 7.11
C GLU A 150 -18.96 32.51 8.08
N ALA A 151 -18.60 31.31 7.60
CA ALA A 151 -18.31 30.15 8.42
C ALA A 151 -17.05 30.31 9.30
N GLY A 152 -16.08 31.13 8.89
CA GLY A 152 -14.95 31.52 9.74
C GLY A 152 -15.26 32.66 10.70
N GLU A 153 -16.48 33.21 10.69
CA GLU A 153 -16.96 34.27 11.61
C GLU A 153 -16.08 35.54 11.63
N ASN A 154 -15.33 35.78 10.55
CA ASN A 154 -14.30 36.83 10.47
C ASN A 154 -13.22 36.76 11.57
N ASP A 155 -13.07 35.63 12.25
CA ASP A 155 -12.04 35.40 13.27
C ASP A 155 -10.89 34.57 12.67
N VAL A 156 -9.67 35.09 12.77
CA VAL A 156 -8.45 34.44 12.30
C VAL A 156 -8.24 33.09 12.96
N ASN A 157 -8.59 32.94 14.24
CA ASN A 157 -8.46 31.66 14.95
C ASN A 157 -9.42 30.61 14.39
N ASN A 158 -10.65 31.02 14.04
CA ASN A 158 -11.63 30.15 13.42
C ASN A 158 -11.19 29.74 12.01
N PHE A 159 -10.68 30.68 11.20
CA PHE A 159 -10.10 30.32 9.89
C PHE A 159 -8.92 29.36 10.03
N PHE A 160 -8.06 29.57 11.02
CA PHE A 160 -6.89 28.72 11.26
C PHE A 160 -7.34 27.30 11.63
N GLN A 161 -8.22 27.16 12.61
CA GLN A 161 -8.77 25.87 13.04
C GLN A 161 -9.53 25.18 11.91
N LEU A 162 -10.39 25.90 11.20
CA LEU A 162 -11.13 25.37 10.05
C LEU A 162 -10.19 24.84 8.97
N THR A 163 -9.08 25.53 8.70
CA THR A 163 -8.09 25.07 7.71
C THR A 163 -7.41 23.77 8.15
N VAL A 164 -7.06 23.64 9.43
CA VAL A 164 -6.51 22.39 9.99
C VAL A 164 -7.50 21.25 9.86
N GLU A 165 -8.77 21.47 10.21
CA GLU A 165 -9.82 20.45 10.11
C GLU A 165 -10.09 20.03 8.66
N MET A 166 -10.05 20.98 7.72
CA MET A 166 -10.15 20.71 6.28
C MET A 166 -8.99 19.85 5.79
N PHE A 167 -7.76 20.12 6.25
CA PHE A 167 -6.61 19.28 5.92
C PHE A 167 -6.75 17.86 6.46
N ASP A 168 -7.22 17.68 7.68
CA ASP A 168 -7.41 16.36 8.29
C ASP A 168 -8.48 15.54 7.55
N TYR A 169 -9.55 16.21 7.13
CA TYR A 169 -10.61 15.59 6.33
C TYR A 169 -10.08 15.20 4.93
N LEU A 170 -9.43 16.14 4.23
CA LEU A 170 -8.85 15.91 2.91
C LEU A 170 -7.79 14.79 2.92
N GLU A 171 -7.00 14.70 3.99
CA GLU A 171 -6.03 13.62 4.19
C GLU A 171 -6.70 12.24 4.28
N CYS A 172 -7.83 12.13 4.98
CA CYS A 172 -8.60 10.88 5.04
C CYS A 172 -9.14 10.47 3.66
N GLU A 173 -9.65 11.43 2.87
CA GLU A 173 -10.13 11.20 1.50
C GLU A 173 -9.00 10.68 0.59
N LEU A 174 -7.85 11.36 0.63
CA LEU A 174 -6.67 11.00 -0.15
C LEU A 174 -6.11 9.63 0.25
N ASN A 175 -6.09 9.31 1.55
CA ASN A 175 -5.64 8.02 2.05
C ASN A 175 -6.55 6.87 1.57
N LEU A 176 -7.87 7.08 1.52
CA LEU A 176 -8.80 6.11 0.96
C LEU A 176 -8.53 5.89 -0.54
N PHE A 177 -8.40 6.98 -1.30
CA PHE A 177 -8.07 6.91 -2.73
C PHE A 177 -6.78 6.11 -3.00
N LEU A 178 -5.69 6.49 -2.34
CA LEU A 178 -4.38 5.85 -2.51
C LEU A 178 -4.46 4.36 -2.15
N SER A 179 -5.18 4.02 -1.08
CA SER A 179 -5.33 2.64 -0.63
C SER A 179 -6.12 1.80 -1.63
N VAL A 180 -7.24 2.32 -2.16
CA VAL A 180 -8.02 1.62 -3.18
C VAL A 180 -7.16 1.40 -4.43
N PHE A 181 -6.47 2.44 -4.92
CA PHE A 181 -5.60 2.29 -6.07
C PHE A 181 -4.42 1.35 -5.81
N SER A 182 -3.86 1.30 -4.61
CA SER A 182 -2.80 0.32 -4.28
C SER A 182 -3.31 -1.13 -4.25
N SER A 183 -4.61 -1.33 -4.04
CA SER A 183 -5.25 -2.66 -3.99
C SER A 183 -5.69 -3.20 -5.35
N LEU A 184 -5.62 -2.37 -6.39
CA LEU A 184 -6.04 -2.72 -7.74
C LEU A 184 -4.82 -3.09 -8.58
N ASP A 185 -4.96 -4.11 -9.43
CA ASP A 185 -4.00 -4.34 -10.49
C ASP A 185 -4.17 -3.21 -11.54
N MET A 186 -3.11 -2.50 -11.91
CA MET A 186 -3.22 -1.27 -12.73
C MET A 186 -3.46 -1.56 -14.23
N SER A 187 -4.04 -2.70 -14.57
CA SER A 187 -4.42 -3.08 -15.93
C SER A 187 -5.71 -2.36 -16.37
N ARG A 188 -5.80 -2.01 -17.66
CA ARG A 188 -6.97 -1.31 -18.23
C ARG A 188 -8.30 -2.07 -18.01
N SER A 189 -8.24 -3.39 -17.85
CA SER A 189 -9.40 -4.26 -17.63
C SER A 189 -10.08 -4.05 -16.28
N VAL A 190 -9.40 -3.50 -15.26
CA VAL A 190 -10.01 -3.27 -13.93
C VAL A 190 -11.20 -2.32 -13.97
N SER A 191 -11.22 -1.39 -14.92
CA SER A 191 -12.37 -0.49 -15.14
C SER A 191 -13.62 -1.19 -15.71
N VAL A 192 -13.50 -2.45 -16.12
CA VAL A 192 -14.53 -3.25 -16.79
C VAL A 192 -14.96 -4.46 -15.94
N THR A 193 -14.14 -4.93 -15.00
CA THR A 193 -14.51 -6.05 -14.13
C THR A 193 -15.49 -5.62 -13.04
N ALA A 194 -16.46 -6.46 -12.70
CA ALA A 194 -17.45 -6.16 -11.67
C ALA A 194 -16.80 -5.89 -10.29
N ALA A 195 -15.77 -6.68 -9.96
CA ALA A 195 -14.97 -6.52 -8.75
C ALA A 195 -14.18 -5.19 -8.73
N GLY A 196 -13.55 -4.83 -9.85
CA GLY A 196 -12.86 -3.55 -9.99
C GLY A 196 -13.81 -2.36 -9.84
N GLN A 197 -14.97 -2.41 -10.48
CA GLN A 197 -16.01 -1.38 -10.34
C GLN A 197 -16.56 -1.31 -8.91
N CYS A 198 -16.71 -2.44 -8.21
CA CYS A 198 -17.11 -2.45 -6.80
C CYS A 198 -16.13 -1.68 -5.90
N ARG A 199 -14.83 -1.78 -6.17
CA ARG A 199 -13.78 -1.01 -5.47
C ARG A 199 -13.70 0.44 -5.92
N LEU A 200 -13.94 0.73 -7.20
CA LEU A 200 -13.85 2.09 -7.75
C LEU A 200 -15.07 2.96 -7.43
N ALA A 201 -16.27 2.38 -7.32
CA ALA A 201 -17.52 3.13 -7.14
C ALA A 201 -17.48 4.16 -5.98
N PRO A 202 -16.96 3.83 -4.79
CA PRO A 202 -16.95 4.79 -3.69
C PRO A 202 -16.01 5.98 -3.91
N LEU A 203 -15.03 5.86 -4.81
CA LEU A 203 -14.12 6.95 -5.13
C LEU A 203 -14.82 8.11 -5.86
N ILE A 204 -16.02 7.91 -6.40
CA ILE A 204 -16.83 9.03 -6.93
C ILE A 204 -17.11 10.04 -5.82
N GLN A 205 -17.48 9.58 -4.62
CA GLN A 205 -17.71 10.46 -3.48
C GLN A 205 -16.42 11.14 -3.04
N VAL A 206 -15.31 10.38 -3.00
CA VAL A 206 -13.97 10.90 -2.68
C VAL A 206 -13.54 12.01 -3.65
N ILE A 207 -13.78 11.84 -4.95
CA ILE A 207 -13.42 12.83 -5.98
C ILE A 207 -14.24 14.12 -5.81
N LEU A 208 -15.54 13.99 -5.52
CA LEU A 208 -16.43 15.13 -5.27
C LEU A 208 -16.01 15.91 -4.02
N ASP A 209 -15.74 15.21 -2.91
CA ASP A 209 -15.34 15.84 -1.65
C ASP A 209 -13.92 16.46 -1.77
N CYS A 210 -12.96 15.77 -2.41
CA CYS A 210 -11.62 16.31 -2.68
C CYS A 210 -11.65 17.62 -3.49
N SER A 211 -12.58 17.74 -4.46
CA SER A 211 -12.73 18.94 -5.29
C SER A 211 -13.11 20.16 -4.44
N HIS A 212 -14.12 20.03 -3.58
CA HIS A 212 -14.54 21.09 -2.68
C HIS A 212 -13.51 21.40 -1.59
N LEU A 213 -12.94 20.38 -0.95
CA LEU A 213 -11.92 20.53 0.09
C LEU A 213 -10.66 21.22 -0.45
N TYR A 214 -10.21 20.88 -1.66
CA TYR A 214 -9.11 21.57 -2.30
C TYR A 214 -9.40 23.06 -2.53
N ASP A 215 -10.57 23.37 -3.10
CA ASP A 215 -10.95 24.75 -3.37
C ASP A 215 -11.03 25.59 -2.08
N TYR A 216 -11.60 25.02 -1.01
CA TYR A 216 -11.69 25.68 0.29
C TYR A 216 -10.33 25.85 0.96
N THR A 217 -9.46 24.84 0.95
CA THR A 217 -8.11 24.98 1.53
C THR A 217 -7.31 26.06 0.81
N VAL A 218 -7.40 26.19 -0.52
CA VAL A 218 -6.76 27.30 -1.25
C VAL A 218 -7.29 28.66 -0.77
N LYS A 219 -8.61 28.85 -0.75
CA LYS A 219 -9.24 30.11 -0.34
C LYS A 219 -8.92 30.48 1.11
N LEU A 220 -8.99 29.51 2.02
CA LEU A 220 -8.67 29.70 3.43
C LEU A 220 -7.19 30.03 3.64
N LEU A 221 -6.27 29.39 2.90
CA LEU A 221 -4.84 29.72 2.96
C LEU A 221 -4.55 31.15 2.52
N PHE A 222 -5.17 31.62 1.42
CA PHE A 222 -5.05 33.03 1.02
C PHE A 222 -5.63 33.97 2.09
N LYS A 223 -6.77 33.61 2.69
CA LYS A 223 -7.36 34.38 3.78
C LYS A 223 -6.41 34.47 4.99
N LEU A 224 -5.81 33.35 5.40
CA LEU A 224 -4.84 33.31 6.49
C LEU A 224 -3.60 34.14 6.19
N HIS A 225 -3.06 34.06 4.97
CA HIS A 225 -1.93 34.88 4.55
C HIS A 225 -2.25 36.39 4.49
N SER A 226 -3.53 36.77 4.40
CA SER A 226 -3.95 38.17 4.51
C SER A 226 -3.97 38.69 5.96
N CYS A 227 -3.97 37.80 6.96
CA CYS A 227 -4.13 38.14 8.37
C CYS A 227 -2.93 37.77 9.26
N LEU A 228 -2.08 36.83 8.81
CA LEU A 228 -0.97 36.28 9.59
C LEU A 228 0.35 36.35 8.82
N PRO A 229 1.49 36.48 9.52
CA PRO A 229 2.80 36.50 8.88
C PRO A 229 3.14 35.14 8.23
N PRO A 230 3.90 35.13 7.14
CA PRO A 230 4.27 33.90 6.42
C PRO A 230 4.88 32.79 7.28
N ASP A 231 5.69 33.17 8.27
CA ASP A 231 6.40 32.22 9.13
C ASP A 231 5.45 31.40 10.00
N THR A 232 4.34 31.99 10.44
CA THR A 232 3.29 31.28 11.21
C THR A 232 2.57 30.23 10.37
N LEU A 233 2.50 30.42 9.05
CA LEU A 233 1.78 29.55 8.13
C LEU A 233 2.68 28.54 7.40
N GLN A 234 3.95 28.43 7.78
CA GLN A 234 4.89 27.49 7.16
C GLN A 234 4.34 26.05 7.15
N GLY A 235 3.88 25.55 8.30
CA GLY A 235 3.30 24.21 8.39
C GLY A 235 2.04 24.00 7.55
N HIS A 236 1.23 25.04 7.33
CA HIS A 236 0.06 24.97 6.47
C HIS A 236 0.45 24.85 5.00
N ARG A 237 1.47 25.61 4.56
CA ARG A 237 2.01 25.52 3.21
C ARG A 237 2.64 24.16 2.94
N ASP A 238 3.38 23.62 3.91
CA ASP A 238 4.02 22.30 3.79
C ASP A 238 2.97 21.18 3.66
N ARG A 239 1.94 21.17 4.53
CA ARG A 239 0.80 20.23 4.41
C ARG A 239 0.08 20.40 3.07
N PHE A 240 -0.22 21.63 2.66
CA PHE A 240 -0.88 21.89 1.38
C PHE A 240 -0.07 21.36 0.21
N LEU A 241 1.25 21.60 0.16
CA LEU A 241 2.12 21.11 -0.90
C LEU A 241 2.12 19.58 -1.00
N GLU A 242 2.11 18.88 0.14
CA GLU A 242 2.00 17.43 0.17
C GLU A 242 0.63 16.95 -0.35
N GLN A 243 -0.45 17.55 0.13
CA GLN A 243 -1.80 17.19 -0.28
C GLN A 243 -2.07 17.53 -1.76
N PHE A 244 -1.56 18.67 -2.25
CA PHE A 244 -1.67 19.08 -3.66
C PHE A 244 -1.09 18.02 -4.60
N LYS A 245 0.08 17.46 -4.30
CA LYS A 245 0.69 16.37 -5.09
C LYS A 245 -0.22 15.14 -5.13
N LYS A 246 -0.81 14.78 -3.99
CA LYS A 246 -1.74 13.64 -3.88
C LYS A 246 -3.04 13.90 -4.66
N ILE A 247 -3.63 15.10 -4.57
CA ILE A 247 -4.86 15.48 -5.29
C ILE A 247 -4.62 15.54 -6.80
N LYS A 248 -3.49 16.13 -7.23
CA LYS A 248 -3.09 16.14 -8.64
C LYS A 248 -3.00 14.73 -9.20
N SER A 249 -2.35 13.82 -8.47
CA SER A 249 -2.30 12.40 -8.82
C SER A 249 -3.70 11.75 -8.84
N LEU A 250 -4.56 12.10 -7.87
CA LEU A 250 -5.93 11.60 -7.76
C LEU A 250 -6.75 11.95 -8.99
N PHE A 251 -6.83 13.23 -9.36
CA PHE A 251 -7.62 13.67 -10.51
C PHE A 251 -7.03 13.15 -11.82
N TYR A 252 -5.70 13.17 -11.99
CA TYR A 252 -5.04 12.64 -13.18
C TYR A 252 -5.30 11.14 -13.38
N ARG A 253 -5.11 10.31 -12.33
CA ARG A 253 -5.35 8.86 -12.42
C ARG A 253 -6.82 8.56 -12.64
N SER A 254 -7.71 9.28 -11.97
CA SER A 254 -9.16 9.10 -12.11
C SER A 254 -9.67 9.52 -13.50
N SER A 255 -9.20 10.64 -14.06
CA SER A 255 -9.59 11.11 -15.39
C SER A 255 -9.17 10.16 -16.51
N ASN A 256 -8.17 9.30 -16.26
CA ASN A 256 -7.69 8.31 -17.22
C ASN A 256 -8.44 6.97 -17.19
N LEU A 257 -9.26 6.71 -16.16
CA LEU A 257 -10.02 5.46 -16.05
C LEU A 257 -11.38 5.55 -16.74
N GLN A 258 -11.70 4.54 -17.56
CA GLN A 258 -12.97 4.46 -18.30
C GLN A 258 -14.20 4.42 -17.40
N TYR A 259 -14.06 3.85 -16.20
CA TYR A 259 -15.15 3.80 -15.22
C TYR A 259 -15.64 5.21 -14.85
N PHE A 260 -14.72 6.13 -14.54
CA PHE A 260 -15.09 7.50 -14.14
C PHE A 260 -15.49 8.36 -15.33
N LYS A 261 -14.84 8.23 -16.51
CA LYS A 261 -15.17 9.01 -17.72
C LYS A 261 -16.65 8.97 -18.10
N ARG A 262 -17.32 7.82 -17.86
CA ARG A 262 -18.75 7.63 -18.16
C ARG A 262 -19.69 8.20 -17.09
N LEU A 263 -19.18 8.48 -15.89
CA LEU A 263 -20.01 8.82 -14.73
C LEU A 263 -19.80 10.27 -14.27
N ILE A 264 -18.58 10.80 -14.38
CA ILE A 264 -18.21 12.14 -13.93
C ILE A 264 -17.16 12.76 -14.86
N GLN A 265 -17.21 14.07 -15.02
CA GLN A 265 -16.18 14.89 -15.64
C GLN A 265 -15.25 15.41 -14.56
N ILE A 266 -13.97 15.01 -14.65
CA ILE A 266 -12.94 15.37 -13.68
C ILE A 266 -12.06 16.46 -14.31
N PRO A 267 -11.97 17.65 -13.70
CA PRO A 267 -11.13 18.73 -14.21
C PRO A 267 -9.63 18.41 -14.04
N GLN A 268 -8.79 18.97 -14.90
CA GLN A 268 -7.33 18.93 -14.73
C GLN A 268 -6.90 20.05 -13.78
N LEU A 269 -6.00 19.73 -12.85
CA LEU A 269 -5.39 20.75 -11.98
C LEU A 269 -4.21 21.44 -12.67
N PRO A 270 -3.90 22.69 -12.30
CA PRO A 270 -2.70 23.38 -12.75
C PRO A 270 -1.41 22.58 -12.48
N GLU A 271 -0.38 22.82 -13.29
CA GLU A 271 0.89 22.10 -13.15
C GLU A 271 1.58 22.41 -11.82
N ASN A 272 1.57 23.70 -11.44
CA ASN A 272 2.17 24.22 -10.22
C ASN A 272 1.11 24.58 -9.17
N PRO A 273 1.40 24.42 -7.88
CA PRO A 273 0.51 24.85 -6.81
C PRO A 273 0.36 26.39 -6.79
N PRO A 274 -0.76 26.93 -6.28
CA PRO A 274 -0.95 28.37 -6.10
C PRO A 274 0.16 28.98 -5.23
N ASN A 275 0.63 30.18 -5.60
CA ASN A 275 1.60 30.91 -4.79
C ASN A 275 0.87 31.79 -3.75
N PHE A 276 0.73 31.29 -2.53
CA PHE A 276 0.03 31.99 -1.44
C PHE A 276 0.67 33.31 -0.99
N LEU A 277 1.93 33.55 -1.33
CA LEU A 277 2.61 34.82 -1.02
C LEU A 277 2.28 35.93 -2.02
N ARG A 278 1.66 35.58 -3.15
CA ARG A 278 1.26 36.53 -4.18
C ARG A 278 -0.25 36.62 -4.20
N ALA A 279 -0.81 37.70 -3.64
CA ALA A 279 -2.26 37.88 -3.57
C ALA A 279 -2.98 37.77 -4.94
N SER A 280 -2.33 38.19 -6.04
CA SER A 280 -2.89 38.03 -7.39
C SER A 280 -2.99 36.57 -7.87
N ALA A 281 -2.29 35.62 -7.23
CA ALA A 281 -2.44 34.20 -7.54
C ALA A 281 -3.81 33.66 -7.10
N LEU A 282 -4.53 34.34 -6.19
CA LEU A 282 -5.92 33.99 -5.86
C LEU A 282 -6.86 34.27 -7.04
N SER A 283 -6.65 35.36 -7.80
CA SER A 283 -7.45 35.65 -8.99
C SER A 283 -7.17 34.69 -10.16
N GLU A 284 -6.04 33.99 -10.14
CA GLU A 284 -5.68 32.96 -11.13
C GLU A 284 -6.23 31.57 -10.74
N HIS A 285 -6.69 31.39 -9.50
CA HIS A 285 -7.21 30.10 -9.03
C HIS A 285 -8.59 29.80 -9.61
N ILE A 286 -8.67 28.70 -10.37
CA ILE A 286 -9.91 28.18 -10.94
C ILE A 286 -10.37 27.01 -10.08
N SER A 287 -11.57 27.13 -9.50
CA SER A 287 -12.21 26.05 -8.74
C SER A 287 -12.37 24.81 -9.62
N PRO A 288 -11.84 23.64 -9.23
CA PRO A 288 -12.03 22.42 -9.99
C PRO A 288 -13.48 21.96 -9.83
N VAL A 289 -14.37 22.35 -10.74
CA VAL A 289 -15.76 21.88 -10.72
C VAL A 289 -15.82 20.48 -11.34
N VAL A 290 -16.14 19.47 -10.53
CA VAL A 290 -16.46 18.11 -11.00
C VAL A 290 -17.92 18.10 -11.41
N VAL A 291 -18.21 17.94 -12.70
CA VAL A 291 -19.58 17.94 -13.24
C VAL A 291 -19.98 16.51 -13.59
N ILE A 292 -21.21 16.10 -13.31
CA ILE A 292 -21.78 14.86 -13.86
C ILE A 292 -22.30 15.20 -15.27
N PRO A 293 -21.72 14.66 -16.37
CA PRO A 293 -22.20 14.97 -17.72
C PRO A 293 -23.66 14.53 -17.90
N ALA A 294 -24.49 15.39 -18.47
CA ALA A 294 -25.76 14.98 -19.07
C ALA A 294 -25.45 14.50 -20.50
N GLU A 295 -25.81 13.27 -20.87
CA GLU A 295 -25.56 12.82 -22.24
C GLU A 295 -26.38 13.64 -23.25
N SER A 296 -25.66 14.23 -24.21
CA SER A 296 -26.16 14.52 -25.55
C SER A 296 -26.55 13.19 -26.21
N SER A 297 -27.81 13.08 -26.60
CA SER A 297 -28.33 12.01 -27.44
C SER A 297 -27.44 11.76 -28.67
N SER A 298 -26.77 10.61 -28.70
CA SER A 298 -26.25 10.03 -29.94
C SER A 298 -27.31 9.07 -30.51
N PRO A 299 -27.66 9.18 -31.80
CA PRO A 299 -28.60 8.28 -32.44
C PRO A 299 -27.86 6.99 -32.81
N GLU A 300 -28.12 5.91 -32.10
CA GLU A 300 -27.73 4.57 -32.55
C GLU A 300 -28.86 3.60 -32.24
N SER A 301 -29.82 3.57 -33.16
CA SER A 301 -30.72 2.44 -33.32
C SER A 301 -31.09 2.31 -34.80
N GLU A 302 -30.87 1.11 -35.32
CA GLU A 302 -31.57 0.46 -36.45
C GLU A 302 -30.73 0.17 -37.71
N HIS A 303 -30.14 -1.02 -37.71
CA HIS A 303 -30.08 -1.86 -38.90
C HIS A 303 -31.13 -2.98 -38.76
N ALA A 304 -32.27 -2.77 -39.39
CA ALA A 304 -33.15 -3.83 -39.86
C ALA A 304 -33.70 -3.39 -41.23
N VAL A 305 -33.69 -4.34 -42.16
CA VAL A 305 -33.91 -4.20 -43.60
C VAL A 305 -35.41 -4.38 -43.92
N GLU A 306 -35.80 -3.90 -45.11
CA GLU A 306 -37.08 -4.12 -45.84
C GLU A 306 -38.19 -3.11 -45.50
N THR A 307 -38.93 -2.45 -46.40
CA THR A 307 -39.08 -2.37 -47.88
C THR A 307 -40.10 -1.23 -48.14
N ASP A 308 -40.06 -0.57 -49.31
CA ASP A 308 -41.15 0.13 -50.03
C ASP A 308 -42.07 1.12 -49.29
N ASP A 309 -42.03 2.41 -49.67
CA ASP A 309 -42.85 2.97 -50.76
C ASP A 309 -42.76 4.51 -50.82
N LEU A 310 -42.32 4.98 -51.99
CA LEU A 310 -42.80 6.10 -52.81
C LEU A 310 -43.62 7.23 -52.14
N VAL A 311 -43.17 8.50 -52.24
CA VAL A 311 -43.79 9.54 -53.12
C VAL A 311 -42.75 10.61 -53.50
N ASP A 312 -42.74 10.92 -54.79
CA ASP A 312 -42.01 11.92 -55.57
C ASP A 312 -42.31 13.39 -55.21
N THR A 313 -41.45 14.34 -55.65
CA THR A 313 -41.78 15.47 -56.57
C THR A 313 -40.68 16.57 -56.52
N ASP A 314 -39.80 16.51 -57.54
CA ASP A 314 -39.27 17.57 -58.42
C ASP A 314 -38.29 18.69 -57.98
N VAL A 315 -37.11 18.73 -58.62
CA VAL A 315 -36.67 19.66 -59.73
C VAL A 315 -35.11 19.79 -59.75
N PRO A 316 -34.42 19.83 -60.92
CA PRO A 316 -33.14 19.12 -61.12
C PRO A 316 -31.86 19.93 -61.45
N ALA A 317 -30.72 19.26 -61.17
CA ALA A 317 -29.47 19.00 -61.93
C ALA A 317 -28.70 20.08 -62.75
N PHE A 318 -27.37 20.19 -62.48
CA PHE A 318 -26.20 19.76 -63.33
C PHE A 318 -24.88 20.28 -62.70
N GLN A 319 -23.87 19.50 -62.29
CA GLN A 319 -22.74 18.90 -63.07
C GLN A 319 -22.01 19.90 -63.99
N GLN A 320 -20.67 19.99 -64.16
CA GLN A 320 -19.48 19.27 -63.71
C GLN A 320 -18.24 20.06 -64.22
N SER A 321 -17.08 19.93 -63.54
CA SER A 321 -15.69 20.01 -64.03
C SER A 321 -15.32 20.83 -65.29
N LEU A 322 -14.41 21.81 -65.14
CA LEU A 322 -13.62 22.35 -66.26
C LEU A 322 -12.16 22.58 -65.85
N GLU A 323 -11.27 21.83 -66.50
CA GLU A 323 -9.82 22.04 -66.54
C GLU A 323 -9.40 22.16 -68.02
N THR A 324 -8.66 23.24 -68.35
CA THR A 324 -7.76 23.45 -69.50
C THR A 324 -8.27 23.48 -70.96
N LYS A 325 -8.04 24.63 -71.62
CA LYS A 325 -7.58 24.89 -73.02
C LYS A 325 -7.72 26.40 -73.29
N PHE A 326 -6.67 27.23 -73.20
CA PHE A 326 -5.64 27.56 -74.21
C PHE A 326 -6.23 28.02 -75.58
N ASP A 327 -5.81 29.21 -76.03
CA ASP A 327 -6.06 29.92 -77.31
C ASP A 327 -7.35 30.74 -77.51
N ASP A 328 -7.39 32.00 -77.04
CA ASP A 328 -8.19 33.05 -77.72
C ASP A 328 -7.74 34.52 -77.47
N LEU A 329 -6.45 34.87 -77.64
CA LEU A 329 -6.04 36.29 -77.51
C LEU A 329 -5.07 36.82 -78.59
N PHE A 330 -4.85 36.09 -79.68
CA PHE A 330 -4.11 36.61 -80.84
C PHE A 330 -5.05 36.95 -82.01
N GLY A 331 -5.71 38.11 -81.89
CA GLY A 331 -6.49 38.75 -82.96
C GLY A 331 -5.61 39.58 -83.91
N THR A 332 -5.27 38.95 -85.03
CA THR A 332 -5.19 39.47 -86.41
C THR A 332 -5.13 40.98 -86.72
N SER A 333 -4.11 41.31 -87.52
CA SER A 333 -3.91 42.50 -88.37
C SER A 333 -4.78 42.52 -89.64
N ALA A 334 -5.22 43.71 -90.11
CA ALA A 334 -5.14 44.26 -91.50
C ALA A 334 -6.08 45.51 -91.68
N PRO A 335 -6.09 46.29 -92.80
CA PRO A 335 -5.23 47.48 -93.06
C PRO A 335 -5.95 48.75 -93.64
N THR A 336 -5.17 49.85 -93.86
CA THR A 336 -5.37 51.03 -94.77
C THR A 336 -6.48 52.07 -94.43
N ASP A 337 -6.35 53.40 -94.49
CA ASP A 337 -5.33 54.38 -94.95
C ASP A 337 -5.74 55.83 -94.45
N PRO A 338 -5.24 56.98 -94.95
CA PRO A 338 -4.06 57.77 -94.54
C PRO A 338 -4.38 59.18 -93.94
N PHE A 339 -3.35 59.87 -93.43
CA PHE A 339 -3.29 61.30 -93.02
C PHE A 339 -4.09 61.74 -91.78
N ASN A 340 -3.41 61.83 -90.61
CA ASN A 340 -3.37 63.08 -89.86
C ASN A 340 -2.15 63.16 -88.93
N PHE A 341 -1.43 64.27 -88.99
CA PHE A 341 -0.21 64.55 -88.25
C PHE A 341 -0.54 65.11 -86.86
N ASN A 342 0.35 64.83 -85.91
CA ASN A 342 0.59 65.56 -84.66
C ASN A 342 -0.22 65.29 -83.38
N SER A 343 0.58 65.11 -82.31
CA SER A 343 0.33 65.46 -80.91
C SER A 343 -0.48 64.52 -80.03
N GLN A 344 0.10 63.36 -79.67
CA GLN A 344 -0.14 62.72 -78.35
C GLN A 344 0.84 61.56 -78.01
N ASN A 345 2.14 61.71 -78.33
CA ASN A 345 3.14 60.67 -78.02
C ASN A 345 3.85 60.84 -76.66
N GLY A 346 3.46 61.82 -75.84
CA GLY A 346 3.99 62.01 -74.48
C GLY A 346 3.28 61.12 -73.45
N THR A 347 1.96 61.20 -73.38
CA THR A 347 1.15 60.56 -72.31
C THR A 347 1.21 59.03 -72.33
N ARG A 348 1.16 58.38 -73.51
CA ARG A 348 1.24 56.91 -73.61
C ARG A 348 2.61 56.32 -73.23
N LYS A 349 3.70 57.08 -73.38
CA LYS A 349 5.04 56.63 -72.96
C LYS A 349 5.18 56.74 -71.45
N ASP A 350 4.64 57.81 -70.87
CA ASP A 350 4.64 58.04 -69.42
C ASP A 350 3.74 57.03 -68.70
N ASP A 351 2.60 56.64 -69.28
CA ASP A 351 1.72 55.61 -68.73
C ASP A 351 2.36 54.20 -68.76
N LYS A 352 3.08 53.87 -69.85
CA LYS A 352 3.87 52.63 -69.92
C LYS A 352 5.03 52.63 -68.92
N ALA A 353 5.71 53.75 -68.75
CA ALA A 353 6.78 53.88 -67.77
C ALA A 353 6.25 53.74 -66.33
N ARG A 354 5.10 54.37 -66.02
CA ARG A 354 4.42 54.23 -64.71
C ARG A 354 3.99 52.80 -64.42
N LEU A 355 3.46 52.08 -65.42
CA LEU A 355 3.07 50.69 -65.27
C LEU A 355 4.27 49.77 -65.04
N ILE A 356 5.38 50.01 -65.75
CA ILE A 356 6.65 49.28 -65.54
C ILE A 356 7.17 49.53 -64.12
N ASP A 357 7.16 50.77 -63.63
CA ASP A 357 7.59 51.08 -62.26
C ASP A 357 6.67 50.49 -61.19
N GLN A 358 5.36 50.38 -61.47
CA GLN A 358 4.41 49.72 -60.59
C GLN A 358 4.68 48.22 -60.51
N LEU A 359 4.77 47.54 -61.66
CA LEU A 359 5.03 46.10 -61.72
C LEU A 359 6.42 45.75 -61.16
N THR A 360 7.42 46.60 -61.38
CA THR A 360 8.77 46.39 -60.82
C THR A 360 8.77 46.48 -59.29
N ARG A 361 7.99 47.41 -58.73
CA ARG A 361 7.80 47.50 -57.27
C ARG A 361 7.03 46.30 -56.72
N GLU A 362 5.97 45.87 -57.41
CA GLU A 362 5.18 44.70 -56.99
C GLU A 362 6.01 43.40 -57.04
N ILE A 363 6.82 43.21 -58.09
CA ILE A 363 7.77 42.10 -58.17
C ILE A 363 8.79 42.15 -57.02
N GLN A 364 9.24 43.34 -56.63
CA GLN A 364 10.17 43.48 -55.50
C GLN A 364 9.50 43.12 -54.18
N VAL A 365 8.29 43.61 -53.91
CA VAL A 365 7.53 43.27 -52.70
C VAL A 365 7.26 41.77 -52.62
N LEU A 366 6.82 41.14 -53.72
CA LEU A 366 6.57 39.70 -53.77
C LEU A 366 7.84 38.86 -53.55
N LYS A 367 9.00 39.35 -53.99
CA LYS A 367 10.30 38.70 -53.71
C LYS A 367 10.67 38.79 -52.24
N ASP A 368 10.47 39.95 -51.63
CA ASP A 368 10.76 40.17 -50.21
C ASP A 368 9.81 39.33 -49.33
N GLU A 369 8.52 39.22 -49.69
CA GLU A 369 7.54 38.35 -49.03
C GLU A 369 7.91 36.86 -49.15
N LEU A 370 8.35 36.42 -50.34
CA LEU A 370 8.81 35.05 -50.56
C LEU A 370 10.04 34.72 -49.70
N GLU A 371 10.98 35.66 -49.58
CA GLU A 371 12.17 35.50 -48.75
C GLU A 371 11.82 35.45 -47.26
N SER A 372 10.90 36.32 -46.81
CA SER A 372 10.37 36.29 -45.45
C SER A 372 9.69 34.95 -45.14
N PHE A 373 8.83 34.45 -46.03
CA PHE A 373 8.15 33.17 -45.85
C PHE A 373 9.11 31.98 -45.80
N ARG A 374 10.17 32.00 -46.63
CA ARG A 374 11.23 30.99 -46.60
C ARG A 374 11.98 31.00 -45.27
N LEU A 375 12.32 32.19 -44.77
CA LEU A 375 13.02 32.34 -43.49
C LEU A 375 12.17 31.80 -42.32
N GLU A 376 10.88 32.11 -42.30
CA GLU A 376 9.94 31.62 -41.28
C GLU A 376 9.78 30.09 -41.34
N SER A 377 9.63 29.54 -42.55
CA SER A 377 9.59 28.09 -42.76
C SER A 377 10.88 27.39 -42.28
N ASP A 378 12.04 27.97 -42.55
CA ASP A 378 13.33 27.44 -42.09
C ASP A 378 13.53 27.57 -40.56
N GLN A 379 12.97 28.61 -39.94
CA GLN A 379 12.93 28.73 -38.48
C GLN A 379 12.05 27.64 -37.88
N LEU A 380 10.84 27.42 -38.41
CA LEU A 380 9.92 26.39 -37.95
C LEU A 380 10.52 24.98 -38.13
N ARG A 381 11.14 24.71 -39.28
CA ARG A 381 11.82 23.44 -39.56
C ARG A 381 12.95 23.16 -38.55
N ARG A 382 13.73 24.18 -38.18
CA ARG A 382 14.77 24.06 -37.14
C ARG A 382 14.17 23.80 -35.76
N ALA A 383 13.10 24.51 -35.39
CA ALA A 383 12.40 24.30 -34.12
C ALA A 383 11.85 22.88 -34.00
N LEU A 384 11.18 22.38 -35.05
CA LEU A 384 10.66 21.02 -35.10
C LEU A 384 11.78 19.97 -35.00
N LYS A 385 12.90 20.17 -35.71
CA LYS A 385 14.06 19.27 -35.63
C LYS A 385 14.68 19.25 -34.23
N GLY A 386 14.73 20.41 -33.55
CA GLY A 386 15.15 20.50 -32.15
C GLY A 386 14.23 19.70 -31.24
N ARG A 387 12.91 19.85 -31.40
CA ARG A 387 11.93 19.12 -30.59
C ARG A 387 11.99 17.61 -30.81
N VAL A 388 12.23 17.15 -32.04
CA VAL A 388 12.45 15.72 -32.33
C VAL A 388 13.70 15.21 -31.60
N SER A 389 14.80 15.94 -31.65
CA SER A 389 16.04 15.55 -30.95
C SER A 389 15.88 15.50 -29.43
N GLU A 390 15.10 16.42 -28.84
CA GLU A 390 14.76 16.39 -27.41
C GLU A 390 13.93 15.15 -27.07
N LEU A 391 12.89 14.86 -27.85
CA LEU A 391 12.03 13.69 -27.63
C LEU A 391 12.80 12.37 -27.79
N GLU A 392 13.74 12.31 -28.73
CA GLU A 392 14.64 11.15 -28.88
C GLU A 392 15.56 10.97 -27.66
N ALA A 393 16.08 12.06 -27.09
CA ALA A 393 16.88 12.02 -25.87
C ALA A 393 16.05 11.61 -24.64
N GLU A 394 14.85 12.18 -24.48
CA GLU A 394 13.90 11.80 -23.42
C GLU A 394 13.53 10.31 -23.51
N LEU A 395 13.29 9.80 -24.73
CA LEU A 395 12.98 8.38 -24.95
C LEU A 395 14.17 7.47 -24.57
N ALA A 396 15.39 7.86 -24.92
CA ALA A 396 16.59 7.12 -24.56
C ALA A 396 16.80 7.08 -23.03
N GLU A 397 16.59 8.20 -22.35
CA GLU A 397 16.66 8.29 -20.89
C GLU A 397 15.60 7.41 -20.21
N GLN A 398 14.35 7.46 -20.69
CA GLN A 398 13.26 6.61 -20.19
C GLN A 398 13.55 5.11 -20.39
N SER A 399 14.16 4.74 -21.52
CA SER A 399 14.58 3.36 -21.79
C SER A 399 15.65 2.90 -20.80
N HIS A 400 16.65 3.74 -20.52
CA HIS A 400 17.71 3.44 -19.56
C HIS A 400 17.14 3.28 -18.13
N LEU A 401 16.29 4.20 -17.68
CA LEU A 401 15.64 4.12 -16.37
C LEU A 401 14.77 2.86 -16.24
N ARG A 402 14.05 2.47 -17.29
CA ARG A 402 13.25 1.23 -17.32
C ARG A 402 14.13 -0.01 -17.17
N LEU A 403 15.28 -0.05 -17.86
CA LEU A 403 16.21 -1.17 -17.77
C LEU A 403 16.82 -1.27 -16.35
N GLN A 404 17.19 -0.14 -15.76
CA GLN A 404 17.68 -0.08 -14.38
C GLN A 404 16.63 -0.60 -13.40
N ALA A 405 15.38 -0.12 -13.49
CA ALA A 405 14.29 -0.58 -12.63
C ALA A 405 13.98 -2.07 -12.81
N ALA A 406 14.13 -2.62 -14.03
CA ALA A 406 13.99 -4.05 -14.27
C ALA A 406 15.07 -4.86 -13.56
N GLY A 407 16.33 -4.43 -13.62
CA GLY A 407 17.44 -5.07 -12.89
C GLY A 407 17.26 -5.03 -11.37
N GLU A 408 16.84 -3.89 -10.82
CA GLU A 408 16.52 -3.77 -9.39
C GLU A 408 15.34 -4.68 -8.99
N SER A 409 14.33 -4.82 -9.86
CA SER A 409 13.21 -5.74 -9.63
C SER A 409 13.63 -7.21 -9.62
N GLU A 410 14.53 -7.60 -10.52
CA GLU A 410 15.09 -8.96 -10.55
C GLU A 410 15.94 -9.25 -9.30
N PHE A 411 16.75 -8.27 -8.86
CA PHE A 411 17.52 -8.38 -7.63
C PHE A 411 16.61 -8.57 -6.40
N LEU A 412 15.59 -7.73 -6.24
CA LEU A 412 14.64 -7.83 -5.13
C LEU A 412 13.85 -9.14 -5.15
N LYS A 413 13.52 -9.67 -6.33
CA LYS A 413 12.87 -10.99 -6.46
C LYS A 413 13.80 -12.12 -5.99
N ALA A 414 15.09 -12.05 -6.32
CA ALA A 414 16.07 -13.03 -5.84
C ALA A 414 16.22 -12.96 -4.30
N GLU A 415 16.34 -11.75 -3.75
CA GLU A 415 16.43 -11.55 -2.29
C GLU A 415 15.17 -12.05 -1.55
N LEU A 416 13.98 -11.82 -2.11
CA LEU A 416 12.73 -12.36 -1.56
C LEU A 416 12.68 -13.89 -1.57
N GLU A 417 13.23 -14.52 -2.61
CA GLU A 417 13.29 -15.98 -2.71
C GLU A 417 14.25 -16.57 -1.67
N ASP A 418 15.40 -15.94 -1.45
CA ASP A 418 16.34 -16.33 -0.39
C ASP A 418 15.72 -16.19 1.00
N LEU A 419 15.00 -15.08 1.27
CA LEU A 419 14.29 -14.90 2.53
C LEU A 419 13.18 -15.93 2.74
N ARG A 420 12.49 -16.36 1.68
CA ARG A 420 11.49 -17.44 1.75
C ARG A 420 12.13 -18.77 2.13
N ARG A 421 13.27 -19.12 1.53
CA ARG A 421 14.02 -20.33 1.90
C ARG A 421 14.42 -20.31 3.37
N VAL A 422 14.97 -19.20 3.87
CA VAL A 422 15.33 -19.05 5.29
C VAL A 422 14.09 -19.17 6.18
N ARG A 423 12.95 -18.60 5.79
CA ARG A 423 11.68 -18.75 6.52
C ARG A 423 11.20 -20.21 6.57
N GLU A 424 11.29 -20.93 5.47
CA GLU A 424 10.92 -22.35 5.43
C GLU A 424 11.83 -23.22 6.30
N ASP A 425 13.13 -22.95 6.30
CA ASP A 425 14.08 -23.71 7.12
C ASP A 425 13.90 -23.40 8.61
N THR A 426 13.70 -22.14 8.99
CA THR A 426 13.36 -21.78 10.37
C THR A 426 12.03 -22.38 10.84
N GLU A 427 11.04 -22.51 9.97
CA GLU A 427 9.80 -23.23 10.29
C GLU A 427 10.05 -24.74 10.50
N LYS A 428 10.89 -25.38 9.69
CA LYS A 428 11.26 -26.79 9.87
C LYS A 428 11.98 -27.01 11.19
N GLU A 429 12.94 -26.14 11.52
CA GLU A 429 13.65 -26.16 12.80
C GLU A 429 12.68 -25.98 13.97
N HIS A 430 11.77 -25.02 13.90
CA HIS A 430 10.76 -24.81 14.93
C HIS A 430 9.87 -26.06 15.12
N ARG A 431 9.44 -26.72 14.03
CA ARG A 431 8.67 -27.97 14.12
C ARG A 431 9.48 -29.07 14.83
N SER A 432 10.76 -29.23 14.48
CA SER A 432 11.66 -30.18 15.14
C SER A 432 11.78 -29.91 16.65
N VAL A 433 12.01 -28.65 17.03
CA VAL A 433 12.09 -28.24 18.45
C VAL A 433 10.80 -28.57 19.19
N THR A 434 9.62 -28.26 18.61
CA THR A 434 8.34 -28.60 19.25
C THR A 434 8.12 -30.09 19.42
N GLU A 435 8.65 -30.94 18.52
CA GLU A 435 8.57 -32.39 18.68
C GLU A 435 9.49 -32.88 19.81
N ILE A 436 10.70 -32.33 19.90
CA ILE A 436 11.65 -32.62 20.99
C ILE A 436 11.06 -32.20 22.34
N GLU A 437 10.43 -31.03 22.43
CA GLU A 437 9.76 -30.55 23.65
C GLU A 437 8.63 -31.49 24.09
N LYS A 438 7.80 -31.97 23.15
CA LYS A 438 6.75 -32.96 23.46
C LYS A 438 7.33 -34.26 24.00
N LYS A 439 8.42 -34.75 23.40
CA LYS A 439 9.12 -35.96 23.89
C LYS A 439 9.72 -35.73 25.27
N ALA A 440 10.29 -34.54 25.53
CA ALA A 440 10.83 -34.17 26.84
C ALA A 440 9.73 -34.12 27.91
N GLN A 441 8.57 -33.49 27.62
CA GLN A 441 7.42 -33.46 28.53
C GLN A 441 6.88 -34.86 28.82
N ALA A 442 6.77 -35.72 27.80
CA ALA A 442 6.35 -37.11 28.00
C ALA A 442 7.33 -37.89 28.89
N ASN A 443 8.64 -37.64 28.75
CA ASN A 443 9.66 -38.26 29.59
C ASN A 443 9.59 -37.74 31.03
N GLU A 444 9.43 -36.43 31.23
CA GLU A 444 9.25 -35.81 32.55
C GLU A 444 8.04 -36.39 33.29
N GLN A 445 6.91 -36.62 32.59
CA GLN A 445 5.75 -37.29 33.17
C GLN A 445 6.05 -38.74 33.59
N ARG A 446 6.85 -39.48 32.80
CA ARG A 446 7.28 -40.85 33.17
C ARG A 446 8.15 -40.83 34.42
N TYR A 447 9.12 -39.91 34.50
CA TYR A 447 9.95 -39.73 35.70
C TYR A 447 9.13 -39.36 36.93
N THR A 448 8.12 -38.49 36.77
CA THR A 448 7.24 -38.09 37.87
C THR A 448 6.45 -39.28 38.41
N LYS A 449 5.84 -40.10 37.54
CA LYS A 449 5.15 -41.34 37.96
C LYS A 449 6.08 -42.34 38.64
N LEU A 450 7.30 -42.49 38.14
CA LEU A 450 8.30 -43.37 38.76
C LEU A 450 8.69 -42.87 40.15
N LYS A 451 8.86 -41.55 40.30
CA LYS A 451 9.13 -40.91 41.60
C LYS A 451 7.98 -41.14 42.58
N GLU A 452 6.73 -40.99 42.15
CA GLU A 452 5.54 -41.29 42.98
C GLU A 452 5.56 -42.74 43.46
N LYS A 453 5.79 -43.71 42.56
CA LYS A 453 5.89 -45.13 42.90
C LYS A 453 7.03 -45.43 43.86
N TYR A 454 8.18 -44.79 43.68
CA TYR A 454 9.30 -44.91 44.61
C TYR A 454 8.95 -44.34 45.99
N THR A 455 8.29 -43.18 46.05
CA THR A 455 7.84 -42.60 47.34
C THR A 455 6.79 -43.48 48.04
N GLU A 456 5.85 -44.06 47.30
CA GLU A 456 4.87 -45.03 47.83
C GLU A 456 5.57 -46.26 48.43
N LEU A 457 6.58 -46.79 47.74
CA LEU A 457 7.36 -47.95 48.20
C LEU A 457 8.12 -47.63 49.49
N VAL A 458 8.80 -46.48 49.54
CA VAL A 458 9.51 -46.02 50.74
C VAL A 458 8.54 -45.84 51.91
N GLN A 459 7.37 -45.24 51.67
CA GLN A 459 6.34 -45.05 52.68
C GLN A 459 5.82 -46.40 53.21
N SER A 460 5.52 -47.35 52.32
CA SER A 460 5.08 -48.71 52.68
C SER A 460 6.13 -49.44 53.53
N HIS A 461 7.40 -49.34 53.14
CA HIS A 461 8.51 -49.89 53.93
C HIS A 461 8.59 -49.26 55.32
N ALA A 462 8.47 -47.93 55.44
CA ALA A 462 8.44 -47.23 56.72
C ALA A 462 7.24 -47.63 57.60
N ASP A 463 6.07 -47.83 56.99
CA ASP A 463 4.84 -48.25 57.68
C ASP A 463 4.95 -49.68 58.20
N LEU A 464 5.51 -50.60 57.41
CA LEU A 464 5.81 -51.98 57.82
C LEU A 464 6.77 -52.02 59.01
N LEU A 465 7.85 -51.23 58.98
CA LEU A 465 8.78 -51.10 60.12
C LEU A 465 8.07 -50.59 61.38
N ARG A 466 7.17 -49.59 61.25
CA ARG A 466 6.35 -49.12 62.40
C ARG A 466 5.39 -50.20 62.90
N LYS A 467 4.83 -51.03 62.01
CA LYS A 467 3.92 -52.13 62.38
C LYS A 467 4.65 -53.24 63.13
N VAL A 468 5.84 -53.64 62.66
CA VAL A 468 6.73 -54.57 63.38
C VAL A 468 7.09 -54.04 64.76
N ARG A 469 7.41 -52.74 64.88
CA ARG A 469 7.69 -52.08 66.17
C ARG A 469 6.47 -52.03 67.11
N LYS A 470 5.27 -51.80 66.60
CA LYS A 470 4.03 -51.80 67.40
C LYS A 470 3.65 -53.21 67.87
N SER A 471 3.79 -54.23 67.01
CA SER A 471 3.58 -55.63 67.39
C SER A 471 4.57 -56.12 68.45
N SER A 472 5.72 -55.47 68.59
CA SER A 472 6.70 -55.74 69.65
C SER A 472 6.48 -54.92 70.93
N GLN A 473 5.58 -53.92 70.94
CA GLN A 473 5.24 -53.10 72.11
C GLN A 473 3.90 -53.48 72.77
N GLY A 474 3.08 -54.34 72.15
CA GLY A 474 1.76 -54.76 72.64
C GLY A 474 1.74 -56.00 73.54
N THR A 475 2.89 -56.53 73.96
CA THR A 475 2.98 -57.76 74.77
C THR A 475 3.56 -57.44 76.15
N ASN A 476 2.75 -57.63 77.20
CA ASN A 476 3.22 -57.53 78.59
C ASN A 476 4.33 -58.56 78.85
N PRO A 477 5.40 -58.19 79.59
CA PRO A 477 6.65 -58.96 79.72
C PRO A 477 6.57 -60.10 80.75
N SER A 478 5.44 -60.82 80.88
CA SER A 478 5.31 -61.92 81.86
C SER A 478 4.69 -63.20 81.34
N GLN A 479 4.44 -63.31 80.03
CA GLN A 479 4.24 -64.59 79.36
C GLN A 479 4.92 -64.57 77.98
N ILE A 480 6.25 -64.64 77.97
CA ILE A 480 7.03 -64.91 76.76
C ILE A 480 7.99 -66.04 77.09
N LYS A 481 7.63 -67.26 76.67
CA LYS A 481 8.64 -68.31 76.44
C LYS A 481 9.43 -67.91 75.18
N PRO A 482 10.77 -67.95 75.20
CA PRO A 482 11.57 -67.94 73.98
C PRO A 482 11.43 -69.37 73.38
N VAL A 483 11.32 -69.64 72.09
CA VAL A 483 11.65 -68.92 70.86
C VAL A 483 10.75 -69.51 69.78
N CYS A 484 10.17 -68.67 68.91
CA CYS A 484 9.62 -69.10 67.62
C CYS A 484 10.79 -69.48 66.68
N ALA A 485 11.49 -70.57 67.04
CA ALA A 485 12.59 -71.20 66.32
C ALA A 485 12.22 -72.64 65.96
N GLN A 486 10.97 -72.87 65.51
CA GLN A 486 10.51 -74.23 65.20
C GLN A 486 9.66 -74.37 63.93
N ASP A 487 9.69 -73.39 63.02
CA ASP A 487 9.09 -73.57 61.67
C ASP A 487 9.92 -72.99 60.51
N TRP A 488 11.22 -72.72 60.72
CA TRP A 488 12.19 -72.45 59.63
C TRP A 488 13.49 -73.26 59.77
N THR A 489 13.52 -74.29 60.62
CA THR A 489 14.72 -75.11 60.89
C THR A 489 14.66 -76.52 60.29
N GLU A 490 14.07 -76.67 59.10
CA GLU A 490 14.29 -77.88 58.28
C GLU A 490 14.67 -77.56 56.83
N LEU A 491 15.34 -76.44 56.60
CA LEU A 491 16.14 -76.28 55.39
C LEU A 491 17.54 -75.85 55.83
N PRO A 492 18.59 -76.67 55.60
CA PRO A 492 19.94 -76.32 56.01
C PRO A 492 20.30 -74.95 55.43
N ALA A 493 21.16 -74.17 56.11
CA ALA A 493 21.55 -72.84 55.66
C ALA A 493 22.00 -72.81 54.19
N SER A 494 22.51 -73.93 53.66
CA SER A 494 22.77 -74.15 52.24
C SER A 494 21.52 -73.99 51.36
N VAL A 495 20.36 -74.52 51.75
CA VAL A 495 19.09 -74.46 51.01
C VAL A 495 18.40 -73.11 51.14
N CYS A 496 18.53 -72.39 52.27
CA CYS A 496 18.06 -71.01 52.38
C CYS A 496 18.89 -70.06 51.52
N VAL A 497 20.22 -70.26 51.47
CA VAL A 497 21.10 -69.54 50.55
C VAL A 497 20.80 -69.93 49.10
N GLU A 498 20.56 -71.20 48.79
CA GLU A 498 20.16 -71.68 47.45
C GLU A 498 18.82 -71.10 47.01
N ARG A 499 17.84 -70.99 47.91
CA ARG A 499 16.52 -70.43 47.62
C ARG A 499 16.54 -68.91 47.49
N TRP A 500 17.39 -68.23 48.27
CA TRP A 500 17.66 -66.80 48.12
C TRP A 500 18.43 -66.53 46.82
N LEU A 501 19.43 -67.35 46.47
CA LEU A 501 20.08 -67.32 45.16
C LEU A 501 19.05 -67.54 44.04
N LEU A 502 18.18 -68.55 44.13
CA LEU A 502 17.15 -68.85 43.12
C LEU A 502 16.10 -67.75 42.95
N LEU A 503 15.85 -66.91 43.97
CA LEU A 503 14.92 -65.78 43.90
C LEU A 503 15.61 -64.48 43.46
N CYS A 504 16.87 -64.25 43.87
CA CYS A 504 17.61 -63.04 43.53
C CYS A 504 18.36 -63.12 42.19
N LEU A 505 18.86 -64.29 41.77
CA LEU A 505 19.54 -64.47 40.48
C LEU A 505 18.68 -64.15 39.26
N PRO A 506 17.38 -64.53 39.19
CA PRO A 506 16.52 -64.14 38.08
C PRO A 506 16.32 -62.63 38.02
N GLN A 507 16.15 -61.98 39.17
CA GLN A 507 15.96 -60.53 39.26
C GLN A 507 17.24 -59.78 38.90
N GLU A 508 18.41 -60.29 39.31
CA GLU A 508 19.71 -59.73 38.95
C GLU A 508 20.01 -59.94 37.46
N LYS A 509 19.67 -61.13 36.89
CA LYS A 509 19.75 -61.38 35.45
C LYS A 509 18.81 -60.51 34.63
N GLU A 510 17.60 -60.25 35.13
CA GLU A 510 16.63 -59.37 34.48
C GLU A 510 17.11 -57.92 34.51
N GLN A 511 17.67 -57.46 35.63
CA GLN A 511 18.31 -56.15 35.71
C GLN A 511 19.53 -56.06 34.79
N LEU A 512 20.35 -57.12 34.68
CA LEU A 512 21.50 -57.18 33.77
C LEU A 512 21.07 -57.17 32.29
N MET A 513 19.99 -57.86 31.94
CA MET A 513 19.41 -57.81 30.59
C MET A 513 18.87 -56.41 30.28
N GLN A 514 18.16 -55.76 31.21
CA GLN A 514 17.71 -54.38 31.03
C GLN A 514 18.88 -53.40 30.88
N LEU A 515 19.98 -53.62 31.61
CA LEU A 515 21.19 -52.81 31.49
C LEU A 515 21.89 -53.03 30.14
N GLN A 516 21.96 -54.27 29.66
CA GLN A 516 22.49 -54.60 28.33
C GLN A 516 21.60 -54.04 27.21
N GLU A 517 20.29 -54.07 27.36
CA GLU A 517 19.34 -53.51 26.40
C GLU A 517 19.47 -51.98 26.34
N LEU A 518 19.58 -51.30 27.48
CA LEU A 518 19.86 -49.88 27.53
C LEU A 518 21.24 -49.52 26.96
N GLN A 519 22.27 -50.35 27.17
CA GLN A 519 23.58 -50.17 26.56
C GLN A 519 23.52 -50.36 25.03
N ALA A 520 22.75 -51.32 24.53
CA ALA A 520 22.54 -51.54 23.11
C ALA A 520 21.76 -50.40 22.46
N GLU A 521 20.70 -49.89 23.12
CA GLU A 521 19.98 -48.69 22.67
C GLU A 521 20.90 -47.46 22.64
N LEU A 522 21.75 -47.29 23.65
CA LEU A 522 22.68 -46.16 23.72
C LEU A 522 23.74 -46.25 22.62
N ALA A 523 24.25 -47.45 22.34
CA ALA A 523 25.17 -47.70 21.23
C ALA A 523 24.51 -47.46 19.86
N SER A 524 23.25 -47.88 19.68
CA SER A 524 22.47 -47.60 18.46
C SER A 524 22.25 -46.11 18.27
N ARG A 525 21.83 -45.39 19.32
CA ARG A 525 21.64 -43.94 19.29
C ARG A 525 22.95 -43.18 19.06
N SER A 526 24.08 -43.66 19.59
CA SER A 526 25.37 -43.05 19.29
C SER A 526 25.75 -43.22 17.82
N LEU A 527 25.47 -44.39 17.23
CA LEU A 527 25.75 -44.67 15.82
C LEU A 527 24.84 -43.85 14.89
N GLU A 528 23.56 -43.67 15.26
CA GLU A 528 22.63 -42.75 14.60
C GLU A 528 23.11 -41.29 14.69
N LEU A 529 23.61 -40.85 15.85
CA LEU A 529 24.18 -39.51 16.02
C LEU A 529 25.43 -39.31 15.15
N GLU A 530 26.29 -40.33 15.04
CA GLU A 530 27.49 -40.28 14.20
C GLU A 530 27.14 -40.28 12.70
N SER A 531 26.12 -41.05 12.31
CA SER A 531 25.52 -41.01 10.98
C SER A 531 24.92 -39.63 10.66
N PHE A 532 24.18 -39.04 11.60
CA PHE A 532 23.59 -37.71 11.44
C PHE A 532 24.68 -36.64 11.33
N LYS A 533 25.72 -36.74 12.15
CA LYS A 533 26.90 -35.86 12.08
C LYS A 533 27.61 -35.97 10.73
N GLY A 534 27.82 -37.19 10.21
CA GLY A 534 28.37 -37.38 8.87
C GLY A 534 27.49 -36.81 7.75
N THR A 535 26.16 -36.81 7.93
CA THR A 535 25.20 -36.22 6.98
C THR A 535 25.22 -34.69 7.02
N VAL A 536 25.38 -34.11 8.21
CA VAL A 536 25.57 -32.67 8.41
C VAL A 536 26.90 -32.21 7.82
N ASP A 537 28.00 -32.91 8.11
CA ASP A 537 29.33 -32.61 7.56
C ASP A 537 29.35 -32.76 6.02
N SER A 538 28.63 -33.73 5.47
CA SER A 538 28.46 -33.90 4.00
C SER A 538 27.62 -32.77 3.39
N SER A 539 26.59 -32.29 4.09
CA SER A 539 25.77 -31.16 3.65
C SER A 539 26.57 -29.85 3.69
N GLU A 540 27.46 -29.67 4.68
CA GLU A 540 28.41 -28.56 4.73
C GLU A 540 29.45 -28.63 3.60
N GLN A 541 29.97 -29.81 3.25
CA GLN A 541 30.87 -29.96 2.10
C GLN A 541 30.19 -29.68 0.75
N VAL A 542 28.92 -30.07 0.57
CA VAL A 542 28.15 -29.73 -0.64
C VAL A 542 27.89 -28.23 -0.72
N PHE A 543 27.68 -27.56 0.41
CA PHE A 543 27.58 -26.10 0.49
C PHE A 543 28.89 -25.40 0.12
N ILE A 544 30.05 -25.95 0.51
CA ILE A 544 31.38 -25.42 0.15
C ILE A 544 31.71 -25.67 -1.34
N LEU A 545 31.31 -26.81 -1.91
CA LEU A 545 31.51 -27.13 -3.32
C LEU A 545 30.60 -26.32 -4.26
N THR A 546 29.39 -25.96 -3.83
CA THR A 546 28.50 -25.08 -4.60
C THR A 546 28.91 -23.61 -4.54
N SER A 547 29.61 -23.19 -3.48
CA SER A 547 30.19 -21.84 -3.36
C SER A 547 31.51 -21.64 -4.12
N THR A 548 32.10 -22.69 -4.70
CA THR A 548 33.36 -22.62 -5.48
C THR A 548 33.19 -22.79 -6.99
N PHE A 549 31.96 -22.81 -7.52
CA PHE A 549 31.72 -22.75 -8.98
C PHE A 549 31.92 -21.34 -9.54
N LYS A 550 33.13 -21.11 -10.04
CA LYS A 550 33.53 -19.91 -10.81
C LYS A 550 32.87 -19.98 -12.21
N PRO A 551 32.23 -18.92 -12.72
CA PRO A 551 31.66 -18.93 -14.07
C PRO A 551 32.79 -18.99 -15.13
N PRO A 552 32.54 -19.58 -16.32
CA PRO A 552 33.56 -19.75 -17.33
C PRO A 552 33.95 -18.42 -17.99
N THR A 553 35.25 -18.20 -18.09
CA THR A 553 35.92 -17.08 -18.78
C THR A 553 35.71 -17.15 -20.29
N ILE A 554 35.16 -16.09 -20.88
CA ILE A 554 35.11 -15.85 -22.34
C ILE A 554 36.44 -15.17 -22.76
N PRO A 555 37.08 -15.54 -23.88
CA PRO A 555 38.36 -14.94 -24.32
C PRO A 555 38.17 -13.54 -24.97
N PRO A 556 39.24 -12.72 -25.07
CA PRO A 556 39.13 -11.30 -25.38
C PRO A 556 39.08 -11.02 -26.88
N PHE A 557 38.26 -10.04 -27.28
CA PHE A 557 38.41 -9.30 -28.55
C PHE A 557 38.77 -7.83 -28.25
N ALA A 558 39.64 -7.27 -29.08
CA ALA A 558 40.31 -5.96 -28.96
C ALA A 558 39.35 -4.75 -29.18
N PRO A 559 39.77 -3.50 -28.83
CA PRO A 559 38.88 -2.35 -28.59
C PRO A 559 38.63 -1.48 -29.84
N PRO A 560 37.77 -0.43 -29.71
CA PRO A 560 38.36 0.89 -29.86
C PRO A 560 37.88 1.96 -28.83
N SER A 561 38.87 2.75 -28.39
CA SER A 561 38.85 4.18 -28.04
C SER A 561 37.64 4.80 -27.30
N SER A 562 37.82 5.22 -26.05
CA SER A 562 38.17 6.61 -25.69
C SER A 562 37.99 6.92 -24.19
N HIS A 563 39.04 7.49 -23.59
CA HIS A 563 39.09 8.41 -22.44
C HIS A 563 38.04 8.31 -21.30
N ARG A 564 38.49 7.89 -20.10
CA ARG A 564 38.75 8.78 -18.93
C ARG A 564 39.05 8.00 -17.64
N LEU A 565 40.21 8.32 -17.07
CA LEU A 565 40.63 8.32 -15.66
C LEU A 565 39.69 7.68 -14.63
N PHE A 566 40.15 6.66 -13.89
CA PHE A 566 39.92 6.54 -12.44
C PHE A 566 41.00 5.69 -11.75
N SER A 567 41.33 6.11 -10.54
CA SER A 567 42.48 5.73 -9.71
C SER A 567 42.41 4.29 -9.19
N PHE A 568 43.57 3.61 -9.14
CA PHE A 568 43.77 2.29 -8.55
C PHE A 568 43.82 2.37 -7.01
N THR A 569 43.16 1.45 -6.31
CA THR A 569 43.58 1.09 -4.94
C THR A 569 43.51 -0.43 -4.75
N LEU A 570 44.67 -0.95 -4.35
CA LEU A 570 45.08 -2.34 -4.19
C LEU A 570 44.39 -2.99 -2.97
N LEU A 571 43.81 -4.19 -3.14
CA LEU A 571 43.23 -4.96 -2.04
C LEU A 571 44.15 -6.16 -1.73
N VAL A 572 44.86 -6.07 -0.59
CA VAL A 572 45.72 -7.12 -0.05
C VAL A 572 44.85 -8.18 0.65
N ARG A 573 45.10 -9.43 0.27
CA ARG A 573 44.52 -10.66 0.80
C ARG A 573 45.27 -11.05 2.08
N VAL A 574 44.57 -11.26 3.19
CA VAL A 574 45.11 -11.96 4.36
C VAL A 574 44.23 -13.17 4.67
N SER A 575 44.79 -14.36 4.48
CA SER A 575 44.28 -15.65 4.95
C SER A 575 44.51 -15.79 6.46
N SER A 576 43.56 -16.36 7.18
CA SER A 576 43.84 -17.16 8.38
C SER A 576 42.69 -18.14 8.67
N SER A 577 43.01 -19.44 8.57
CA SER A 577 42.22 -20.60 8.96
C SER A 577 42.25 -20.83 10.48
N ILE A 578 41.09 -21.07 11.14
CA ILE A 578 40.95 -21.76 12.45
C ILE A 578 39.56 -22.48 12.49
N PRO A 579 39.45 -23.74 12.98
CA PRO A 579 38.21 -24.55 13.02
C PRO A 579 37.31 -24.25 14.26
N PRO A 580 36.07 -24.78 14.33
CA PRO A 580 35.02 -24.23 15.20
C PRO A 580 34.93 -24.95 16.55
N PHE A 581 34.95 -24.17 17.64
CA PHE A 581 34.28 -24.53 18.90
C PHE A 581 33.78 -23.24 19.59
N CYS A 582 32.53 -23.29 20.06
CA CYS A 582 31.86 -22.30 20.93
C CYS A 582 31.36 -21.00 20.27
N SER A 583 30.13 -21.05 19.71
CA SER A 583 29.39 -19.88 19.23
C SER A 583 28.55 -19.28 20.36
N CYS A 584 29.05 -18.22 21.01
CA CYS A 584 28.21 -17.23 21.71
C CYS A 584 28.90 -15.91 22.10
N VAL A 585 30.22 -15.74 21.95
CA VAL A 585 30.91 -14.50 22.42
C VAL A 585 31.48 -13.63 21.29
N THR A 586 31.59 -14.13 20.05
CA THR A 586 32.32 -13.43 18.98
C THR A 586 31.49 -12.41 18.17
N ARG A 587 30.18 -12.26 18.40
CA ARG A 587 29.36 -11.24 17.72
C ARG A 587 29.40 -9.85 18.36
N PHE A 588 29.97 -9.69 19.56
CA PHE A 588 30.04 -8.38 20.22
C PHE A 588 31.30 -7.56 19.87
N SER A 589 32.37 -8.17 19.32
CA SER A 589 33.61 -7.44 19.00
C SER A 589 33.66 -6.83 17.59
N ALA A 590 32.81 -7.29 16.66
CA ALA A 590 32.81 -6.80 15.28
C ALA A 590 32.05 -5.46 15.10
N CYS A 591 31.07 -5.16 15.97
CA CYS A 591 30.33 -3.89 15.90
C CYS A 591 31.13 -2.68 16.44
N VAL A 592 32.11 -2.89 17.31
CA VAL A 592 32.90 -1.78 17.90
C VAL A 592 34.05 -1.35 16.98
N TYR A 593 34.59 -2.23 16.14
CA TYR A 593 35.71 -1.90 15.25
C TYR A 593 35.31 -1.20 13.95
N VAL A 594 34.05 -1.37 13.49
CA VAL A 594 33.52 -0.67 12.32
C VAL A 594 33.09 0.76 12.66
N TYR A 595 32.68 1.02 13.91
CA TYR A 595 32.22 2.35 14.32
C TYR A 595 33.36 3.34 14.61
N ASN A 596 34.60 2.86 14.84
CA ASN A 596 35.73 3.73 15.19
C ASN A 596 36.60 4.14 13.98
N ARG A 597 36.36 3.58 12.77
CA ARG A 597 37.15 3.91 11.58
C ARG A 597 36.56 5.04 10.71
N ASN A 598 35.30 5.40 10.93
CA ASN A 598 34.67 6.56 10.27
C ASN A 598 34.83 7.87 11.06
N ALA A 599 35.51 7.85 12.21
CA ALA A 599 35.71 9.05 13.05
C ALA A 599 37.05 9.80 12.78
N ILE A 600 37.89 9.36 11.83
CA ILE A 600 39.22 9.97 11.61
C ILE A 600 39.35 10.75 10.29
N PHE A 601 38.30 10.83 9.45
CA PHE A 601 38.31 11.64 8.23
C PHE A 601 37.17 12.68 8.23
N SER A 602 37.24 13.66 9.11
CA SER A 602 36.61 14.97 8.89
C SER A 602 37.20 16.05 9.81
N GLN A 603 38.40 16.53 9.47
CA GLN A 603 38.88 17.83 9.93
C GLN A 603 39.10 18.68 8.69
N HIS A 604 38.05 19.39 8.25
CA HIS A 604 38.07 20.73 7.67
C HIS A 604 36.72 21.04 7.01
N LEU A 605 35.86 21.76 7.73
CA LEU A 605 34.99 22.89 7.29
C LEU A 605 33.80 23.06 8.25
N PRO A 606 33.33 24.30 8.50
CA PRO A 606 32.59 24.67 9.71
C PRO A 606 31.05 24.56 9.58
N SER A 607 30.41 24.36 10.74
CA SER A 607 29.05 24.77 11.20
C SER A 607 27.95 24.94 10.14
N VAL A 608 26.80 24.27 10.18
CA VAL A 608 25.64 24.39 11.10
C VAL A 608 24.77 23.14 10.79
N GLY A 609 24.31 22.25 11.67
CA GLY A 609 23.53 22.40 12.89
C GLY A 609 22.10 21.84 12.66
N PHE A 610 21.84 20.58 13.04
CA PHE A 610 20.56 19.97 13.52
C PHE A 610 20.49 18.45 13.23
N ALA A 611 20.82 17.59 14.20
CA ALA A 611 20.28 16.23 14.39
C ALA A 611 20.96 15.51 15.59
N ALA A 612 20.58 15.86 16.82
CA ALA A 612 21.14 15.22 18.03
C ALA A 612 20.10 14.75 19.07
N ASN A 613 18.84 14.52 18.66
CA ASN A 613 17.76 14.17 19.61
C ASN A 613 17.10 12.79 19.42
N LYS A 614 17.57 11.94 18.50
CA LYS A 614 17.02 10.57 18.32
C LYS A 614 17.83 9.47 19.03
N SER A 615 19.08 9.74 19.42
CA SER A 615 19.98 8.70 19.94
C SER A 615 19.83 8.42 21.44
N VAL A 616 19.29 9.36 22.22
CA VAL A 616 19.18 9.21 23.69
C VAL A 616 17.97 8.37 24.11
N SER A 617 16.88 8.36 23.32
CA SER A 617 15.67 7.60 23.66
C SER A 617 15.81 6.08 23.46
N LEU A 618 16.63 5.62 22.50
CA LEU A 618 16.82 4.19 22.26
C LEU A 618 17.68 3.53 23.35
N VAL A 619 18.63 4.26 23.92
CA VAL A 619 19.52 3.76 24.99
C VAL A 619 18.75 3.59 26.30
N PHE A 620 17.77 4.44 26.58
CA PHE A 620 16.94 4.35 27.80
C PHE A 620 15.95 3.18 27.76
N LEU A 621 15.39 2.86 26.59
CA LEU A 621 14.51 1.69 26.39
C LEU A 621 15.28 0.36 26.49
N PHE A 622 16.53 0.32 26.03
CA PHE A 622 17.37 -0.88 26.09
C PHE A 622 17.82 -1.23 27.52
N PHE A 623 18.03 -0.21 28.37
CA PHE A 623 18.41 -0.39 29.78
C PHE A 623 17.25 -0.87 30.68
N GLN A 624 16.01 -0.52 30.33
CA GLN A 624 14.83 -1.01 31.05
C GLN A 624 14.49 -2.47 30.69
N PHE A 625 14.68 -2.87 29.44
CA PHE A 625 14.36 -4.23 28.98
C PHE A 625 15.31 -5.29 29.53
N THR A 626 16.59 -4.95 29.72
CA THR A 626 17.63 -5.87 30.23
C THR A 626 17.53 -6.12 31.73
N ARG A 627 16.92 -5.22 32.51
CA ARG A 627 16.75 -5.37 33.97
C ARG A 627 15.59 -6.32 34.35
N ALA A 628 14.65 -6.55 33.44
CA ALA A 628 13.47 -7.39 33.68
C ALA A 628 13.72 -8.90 33.44
N VAL A 629 14.77 -9.27 32.70
CA VAL A 629 14.91 -10.65 32.17
C VAL A 629 15.90 -11.53 32.94
N ASN A 630 16.83 -11.00 33.75
CA ASN A 630 17.72 -11.86 34.55
C ASN A 630 18.45 -11.16 35.72
N PRO A 631 17.92 -11.21 36.97
CA PRO A 631 18.55 -10.55 38.12
C PRO A 631 19.78 -11.26 38.70
N PHE A 632 20.05 -12.52 38.33
CA PHE A 632 21.12 -13.33 38.93
C PHE A 632 22.51 -13.15 38.28
N PHE A 633 22.57 -12.67 37.03
CA PHE A 633 23.83 -12.63 36.28
C PHE A 633 24.75 -11.45 36.65
N TRP A 634 24.20 -10.38 37.24
CA TRP A 634 24.94 -9.16 37.56
C TRP A 634 25.61 -9.15 38.94
N GLY A 635 25.26 -10.08 39.84
CA GLY A 635 25.84 -10.14 41.19
C GLY A 635 27.28 -10.65 41.25
N HIS A 636 27.75 -11.33 40.20
CA HIS A 636 29.05 -12.00 40.22
C HIS A 636 30.16 -11.27 39.44
N LEU A 637 29.80 -10.37 38.51
CA LEU A 637 30.78 -9.68 37.65
C LEU A 637 31.37 -8.39 38.27
N MET A 638 30.75 -7.84 39.32
CA MET A 638 31.16 -6.56 39.94
C MET A 638 32.15 -6.69 41.12
N LYS A 639 32.81 -7.85 41.30
CA LYS A 639 33.72 -8.07 42.45
C LYS A 639 35.20 -8.21 42.14
N HIS A 640 35.63 -8.26 40.88
CA HIS A 640 37.06 -8.34 40.57
C HIS A 640 37.43 -7.48 39.37
N ASN A 641 38.48 -6.67 39.57
CA ASN A 641 39.23 -5.85 38.60
C ASN A 641 38.69 -4.46 38.29
N TRP A 642 38.91 -3.53 39.23
CA TRP A 642 39.40 -2.19 38.91
C TRP A 642 40.47 -1.79 39.94
N ARG A 643 41.75 -1.85 39.54
CA ARG A 643 42.82 -1.04 40.14
C ARG A 643 43.16 0.09 39.16
N PRO A 644 43.28 1.34 39.61
CA PRO A 644 43.56 2.47 38.73
C PRO A 644 45.07 2.62 38.50
N ALA A 645 45.45 2.80 37.23
CA ALA A 645 46.65 3.52 36.79
C ALA A 645 46.30 4.22 35.47
#